data_AF-A0A918FDE4-F1
#
_entry.id   AF-A0A918FDE4-F1
#
_cell.length_a   1.000
_cell.length_b   1.000
_cell.length_c   1.000
_cell.angle_alpha   90.00
_cell.angle_beta   90.00
_cell.angle_gamma   90.00
#
_symmetry.space_group_name_H-M   'P 1'
#
loop_
_entity.id
_entity.type
_entity.pdbx_description
1 polymer ?
#
loop_
_entity_poly.entity_id
_entity_poly.type
_entity_poly.pdbx_seq_one_letter_code
_entity_poly.pdbx_strand_id
1 'polypeptide(L)'
;MTTRTRSRHPAGPASALLLCALLLSACGGPAPSAPPPTPTTPVAQTPAPPSPQPSVLSPLGLLRVTFTHIGADDASATSTTLSPLTGQALNDTAAGLQLLPVSSGSFVVGTRGAGGMRYLYATFKVRNASAAGTAYTTARTNPTLVAVSTPSSVNGTALSSLLKYDGSAVNPGLAPQILPTHAMTFDRATDTPQVLSGGEDLQLYAEGEAAALGLPSGVTRVLPYGFVIRNPSTPGSRTLAANPGAGQYDGVVTLAMKVPLQATPADDPFSVSLDVEAVDDSVTRVSESMEEQGAGSRAAARAALLGPSTQVATLCGTTLSGPNDVFLGSVTTAGGAGLDRQAHLGGNLALQTLGVGPYAVVGNTTRSVPAASGVLSNYAAYPAAPGGLPATLSAVSAPGSTPGSSVTVNNDGSFTFTPKVGDGSGTTDTLAYSVSDNAGCTSPALSANVPVSGRVWYVDNTAAAGGDGRSGTPFQGLSSVSGVSSAGDTVYVAHGSGATSSAGFTLKASQRLIGGGVPLTLSGATLRPTDPAGAPTLSGAGLTLAQDNELAGLNVNTTSGAGIAGTSFGTLTTSGVSVTASGAPALDLSGGTLAATFSKLSSSNSPTHGLNLTNTQGSLSVTGDGSTAGSGGTISGALQNGVNVTSTGAAPSVALNWMNISGSKNYGVLYTVPSASSSSTAVSVSNSVLSDNTNLHVLLDLGGSGAANFTLTGNTMSNPTTGTSGALQVNAKQPVSATVQGRVTNNTITLNSGSFGTGIATYVTGAGHATVQLSGNIIKSFGTFGIDLATQVSSGSLDATVSNNVIALPSALALEGMRLNAGDGTAGESSALCVNLIANSSVGNEGVPGNGLVGYQIRQRPGTFYKLQGYSGGSVDATAIANFIRNTDITNPKSGARVRTVSNVSGGTCATPTF
;
A
#
# COMPACT_ATOMS: atom_id res chain seq x y z
N MET A 1 -50.76 -5.83 22.98
CA MET A 1 -51.43 -6.39 24.18
C MET A 1 -50.55 -6.12 25.39
N THR A 2 -51.07 -5.35 26.37
CA THR A 2 -50.81 -5.40 27.84
C THR A 2 -49.35 -5.53 28.33
N THR A 3 -48.70 -4.59 29.04
CA THR A 3 -49.03 -3.90 30.33
C THR A 3 -47.89 -2.90 30.65
N ARG A 4 -48.11 -1.59 30.94
CA ARG A 4 -48.19 -0.89 32.27
C ARG A 4 -47.16 -1.37 33.33
N THR A 5 -46.34 -0.57 34.03
CA THR A 5 -46.56 0.76 34.65
C THR A 5 -45.30 1.36 35.35
N ARG A 6 -45.21 2.72 35.33
CA ARG A 6 -44.75 3.70 36.37
C ARG A 6 -43.29 3.66 36.90
N SER A 7 -42.45 4.70 36.74
CA SER A 7 -42.49 6.12 37.19
C SER A 7 -42.05 6.33 38.65
N ARG A 8 -40.90 7.00 38.87
CA ARG A 8 -40.75 8.30 39.59
C ARG A 8 -39.27 8.68 39.85
N HIS A 9 -38.89 9.86 39.36
CA HIS A 9 -37.83 10.78 39.85
C HIS A 9 -38.21 11.35 41.24
N PRO A 10 -37.34 12.01 42.07
CA PRO A 10 -36.49 13.16 41.67
C PRO A 10 -35.17 13.48 42.44
N ALA A 11 -34.38 14.39 41.84
CA ALA A 11 -33.54 15.51 42.35
C ALA A 11 -32.69 15.48 43.67
N GLY A 12 -31.35 15.62 43.52
CA GLY A 12 -30.34 16.47 44.25
C GLY A 12 -30.16 16.37 45.79
N PRO A 13 -29.17 17.05 46.45
CA PRO A 13 -27.98 17.82 46.00
C PRO A 13 -26.67 17.62 46.87
N ALA A 14 -25.58 18.30 46.45
CA ALA A 14 -24.45 18.95 47.18
C ALA A 14 -23.84 18.46 48.54
N SER A 15 -22.48 18.49 48.61
CA SER A 15 -21.56 18.97 49.69
C SER A 15 -20.26 18.11 49.69
N ALA A 16 -19.00 18.55 49.55
CA ALA A 16 -18.21 19.71 49.97
C ALA A 16 -17.61 19.64 51.41
N LEU A 17 -16.26 19.67 51.44
CA LEU A 17 -15.33 20.21 52.46
C LEU A 17 -14.65 19.34 53.56
N LEU A 18 -13.37 19.70 53.77
CA LEU A 18 -12.44 19.52 54.91
C LEU A 18 -11.66 18.19 55.00
N LEU A 19 -10.34 18.12 55.25
CA LEU A 19 -9.46 19.02 56.02
C LEU A 19 -7.94 18.88 55.70
N CYS A 20 -7.26 20.03 55.76
CA CYS A 20 -5.82 20.36 55.81
C CYS A 20 -4.81 19.52 56.65
N ALA A 21 -3.58 19.44 56.08
CA ALA A 21 -2.25 19.86 56.62
C ALA A 21 -1.43 19.03 57.64
N LEU A 22 -0.17 18.71 57.27
CA LEU A 22 1.16 18.98 57.93
C LEU A 22 2.24 18.00 57.35
N LEU A 23 3.22 18.42 56.52
CA LEU A 23 4.53 19.07 56.78
C LEU A 23 5.67 18.11 57.24
N LEU A 24 6.66 17.78 56.37
CA LEU A 24 8.08 18.22 56.40
C LEU A 24 9.07 17.36 55.54
N SER A 25 9.98 18.08 54.86
CA SER A 25 11.38 17.76 54.47
C SER A 25 11.74 16.59 53.55
N ALA A 26 12.26 16.92 52.36
CA ALA A 26 13.62 16.55 51.93
C ALA A 26 14.02 17.30 50.63
N CYS A 27 15.06 18.13 50.72
CA CYS A 27 15.78 18.63 49.55
C CYS A 27 16.62 17.50 48.93
N GLY A 28 16.41 17.23 47.65
CA GLY A 28 17.29 16.42 46.82
C GLY A 28 17.11 16.85 45.37
N GLY A 29 18.09 17.55 44.81
CA GLY A 29 18.03 18.04 43.43
C GLY A 29 18.00 16.88 42.42
N PRO A 30 17.28 17.01 41.29
CA PRO A 30 17.30 16.00 40.25
C PRO A 30 18.67 15.98 39.57
N ALA A 31 19.26 14.79 39.47
CA ALA A 31 20.47 14.54 38.70
C ALA A 31 20.27 14.97 37.23
N PRO A 32 21.31 15.47 36.55
CA PRO A 32 21.21 15.88 35.16
C PRO A 32 20.82 14.67 34.28
N SER A 33 19.71 14.82 33.56
CA SER A 33 19.27 13.89 32.53
C SER A 33 20.35 13.79 31.44
N ALA A 34 20.67 12.56 31.04
CA ALA A 34 21.57 12.26 29.93
C ALA A 34 21.18 13.04 28.66
N PRO A 35 22.15 13.52 27.87
CA PRO A 35 21.85 14.27 26.65
C PRO A 35 21.08 13.39 25.66
N PRO A 36 20.13 13.97 24.89
CA PRO A 36 19.38 13.22 23.89
C PRO A 36 20.34 12.66 22.83
N PRO A 37 20.13 11.43 22.33
CA PRO A 37 20.97 10.87 21.29
C PRO A 37 20.88 11.75 20.04
N THR A 38 22.04 12.02 19.45
CA THR A 38 22.20 12.71 18.17
C THR A 38 21.34 12.03 17.08
N PRO A 39 20.72 12.80 16.16
CA PRO A 39 19.95 12.19 15.07
C PRO A 39 20.93 11.46 14.13
N THR A 40 20.94 10.13 14.20
CA THR A 40 21.60 9.31 13.18
C THR A 40 20.76 9.37 11.92
N THR A 41 21.37 9.81 10.82
CA THR A 41 20.85 9.72 9.46
C THR A 41 20.25 8.34 9.17
N PRO A 42 19.07 8.23 8.53
CA PRO A 42 18.48 6.95 8.21
C PRO A 42 19.35 6.24 7.17
N VAL A 43 20.17 5.29 7.62
CA VAL A 43 20.77 4.29 6.74
C VAL A 43 19.60 3.44 6.25
N ALA A 44 19.46 3.34 4.93
CA ALA A 44 18.50 2.45 4.29
C ALA A 44 18.60 1.06 4.94
N GLN A 45 17.56 0.66 5.67
CA GLN A 45 17.46 -0.71 6.15
C GLN A 45 17.39 -1.58 4.90
N THR A 46 18.47 -2.29 4.62
CA THR A 46 18.42 -3.48 3.77
C THR A 46 17.26 -4.32 4.28
N PRO A 47 16.33 -4.78 3.42
CA PRO A 47 15.21 -5.59 3.88
C PRO A 47 15.74 -6.67 4.80
N ALA A 48 15.16 -6.78 6.00
CA ALA A 48 15.47 -7.91 6.87
C ALA A 48 15.37 -9.18 5.99
N PRO A 49 16.39 -10.05 5.98
CA PRO A 49 16.29 -11.33 5.30
C PRO A 49 14.97 -11.96 5.73
N PRO A 50 14.22 -12.62 4.82
CA PRO A 50 13.04 -13.36 5.21
C PRO A 50 13.41 -14.19 6.44
N SER A 51 12.62 -14.08 7.51
CA SER A 51 12.83 -14.82 8.74
C SER A 51 13.20 -16.26 8.36
N PRO A 52 14.36 -16.80 8.81
CA PRO A 52 14.76 -18.14 8.45
C PRO A 52 13.60 -19.09 8.80
N GLN A 53 13.20 -19.89 7.82
CA GLN A 53 12.24 -20.97 8.00
C GLN A 53 12.60 -21.72 9.30
N PRO A 54 11.65 -21.98 10.22
CA PRO A 54 11.96 -22.70 11.44
C PRO A 54 12.62 -24.03 11.07
N SER A 55 13.83 -24.27 11.60
CA SER A 55 14.57 -25.52 11.38
C SER A 55 13.73 -26.69 11.88
N VAL A 56 13.28 -27.55 10.94
CA VAL A 56 12.31 -28.62 11.20
C VAL A 56 12.94 -29.77 12.00
N LEU A 57 14.22 -30.05 11.79
CA LEU A 57 14.99 -31.14 12.41
C LEU A 57 16.12 -30.59 13.29
N SER A 58 16.32 -31.15 14.48
CA SER A 58 17.36 -30.75 15.45
C SER A 58 18.23 -31.96 15.84
N PRO A 59 19.57 -31.92 15.64
CA PRO A 59 20.43 -33.08 15.85
C PRO A 59 20.62 -33.46 17.33
N LEU A 60 20.67 -34.76 17.59
CA LEU A 60 20.81 -35.39 18.89
C LEU A 60 22.02 -36.33 18.97
N GLY A 61 22.66 -36.69 17.86
CA GLY A 61 23.88 -37.48 17.83
C GLY A 61 23.88 -38.65 16.84
N LEU A 62 25.09 -38.97 16.37
CA LEU A 62 25.36 -39.95 15.33
C LEU A 62 25.42 -41.38 15.88
N LEU A 63 24.71 -42.29 15.21
CA LEU A 63 24.59 -43.71 15.55
C LEU A 63 24.95 -44.57 14.34
N ARG A 64 25.48 -45.77 14.60
CA ARG A 64 25.68 -46.82 13.61
C ARG A 64 24.91 -48.06 14.01
N VAL A 65 24.03 -48.51 13.13
CA VAL A 65 23.27 -49.76 13.28
C VAL A 65 23.89 -50.82 12.39
N THR A 66 24.37 -51.91 12.98
CA THR A 66 25.06 -53.00 12.28
C THR A 66 24.22 -54.26 12.34
N PHE A 67 23.76 -54.71 11.16
CA PHE A 67 23.14 -56.00 10.93
C PHE A 67 24.23 -57.03 10.69
N THR A 68 24.15 -58.18 11.35
CA THR A 68 25.10 -59.31 11.22
C THR A 68 24.33 -60.61 11.07
N HIS A 69 25.00 -61.62 10.52
CA HIS A 69 24.42 -62.94 10.28
C HIS A 69 23.19 -62.89 9.36
N ILE A 70 23.19 -61.94 8.40
CA ILE A 70 22.08 -61.75 7.47
C ILE A 70 21.90 -63.03 6.65
N GLY A 71 20.69 -63.58 6.68
CA GLY A 71 20.33 -64.80 5.97
C GLY A 71 20.59 -66.11 6.72
N ALA A 72 21.11 -66.05 7.95
CA ALA A 72 21.15 -67.16 8.89
C ALA A 72 20.00 -67.07 9.92
N ASP A 73 19.71 -68.16 10.62
CA ASP A 73 18.64 -68.23 11.64
C ASP A 73 18.94 -67.37 12.88
N ASP A 74 20.20 -66.99 13.09
CA ASP A 74 20.70 -66.17 14.20
C ASP A 74 21.03 -64.72 13.80
N ALA A 75 20.45 -64.24 12.68
CA ALA A 75 20.56 -62.85 12.24
C ALA A 75 20.29 -61.87 13.40
N SER A 76 21.18 -60.91 13.63
CA SER A 76 21.05 -59.95 14.74
C SER A 76 21.45 -58.53 14.33
N ALA A 77 21.05 -57.55 15.12
CA ALA A 77 21.45 -56.16 14.89
C ALA A 77 21.90 -55.49 16.20
N THR A 78 22.91 -54.64 16.10
CA THR A 78 23.45 -53.87 17.23
C THR A 78 23.52 -52.38 16.87
N SER A 79 23.54 -51.51 17.87
CA SER A 79 23.69 -50.07 17.71
C SER A 79 24.91 -49.58 18.47
N THR A 80 25.71 -48.70 17.86
CA THR A 80 26.88 -48.06 18.47
C THR A 80 26.83 -46.56 18.23
N THR A 81 27.34 -45.76 19.16
CA THR A 81 27.41 -44.30 18.99
C THR A 81 28.73 -43.91 18.36
N LEU A 82 28.70 -43.00 17.39
CA LEU A 82 29.90 -42.49 16.74
C LEU A 82 30.28 -41.15 17.38
N SER A 83 31.49 -41.05 17.94
CA SER A 83 32.01 -39.80 18.49
C SER A 83 32.86 -39.08 17.44
N PRO A 84 32.55 -37.81 17.11
CA PRO A 84 33.42 -37.04 16.22
C PRO A 84 34.73 -36.71 16.94
N LEU A 85 35.85 -37.20 16.40
CA LEU A 85 37.18 -36.75 16.80
C LEU A 85 37.38 -35.32 16.33
N THR A 86 37.22 -34.33 17.22
CA THR A 86 38.07 -33.13 17.36
C THR A 86 37.58 -32.29 18.53
N GLY A 87 38.48 -31.94 19.44
CA GLY A 87 38.14 -31.19 20.64
C GLY A 87 37.85 -29.73 20.34
N GLN A 88 36.72 -29.21 20.83
CA GLN A 88 36.61 -28.02 21.69
C GLN A 88 35.18 -27.94 22.29
N ALA A 89 35.12 -27.49 23.55
CA ALA A 89 33.94 -27.18 24.38
C ALA A 89 32.95 -28.32 24.70
N LEU A 90 33.12 -28.89 25.91
CA LEU A 90 32.13 -29.69 26.63
C LEU A 90 30.97 -28.80 27.10
N ASN A 91 29.95 -28.65 26.26
CA ASN A 91 28.62 -28.28 26.69
C ASN A 91 27.58 -29.15 25.96
N ASP A 92 27.40 -30.36 26.50
CA ASP A 92 26.13 -31.10 26.56
C ASP A 92 25.35 -31.40 25.26
N THR A 93 26.00 -31.57 24.10
CA THR A 93 25.37 -32.30 22.98
C THR A 93 25.53 -33.81 23.20
N ALA A 94 24.68 -34.33 24.09
CA ALA A 94 24.04 -35.65 24.04
C ALA A 94 24.58 -36.63 22.98
N ALA A 95 25.16 -37.75 23.38
CA ALA A 95 25.63 -38.81 22.49
C ALA A 95 24.47 -39.71 21.99
N GLY A 96 23.55 -39.16 21.19
CA GLY A 96 22.47 -39.91 20.54
C GLY A 96 21.37 -40.40 21.50
N LEU A 97 20.68 -41.48 21.10
CA LEU A 97 19.65 -42.17 21.88
C LEU A 97 20.11 -43.58 22.27
N GLN A 98 19.64 -44.09 23.41
CA GLN A 98 19.95 -45.44 23.86
C GLN A 98 19.01 -46.45 23.20
N LEU A 99 19.59 -47.37 22.40
CA LEU A 99 18.87 -48.40 21.66
C LEU A 99 19.17 -49.79 22.25
N LEU A 100 18.12 -50.61 22.39
CA LEU A 100 18.20 -52.00 22.84
C LEU A 100 17.56 -52.90 21.77
N PRO A 101 18.30 -53.81 21.11
CA PRO A 101 17.73 -54.71 20.11
C PRO A 101 16.65 -55.62 20.74
N VAL A 102 15.55 -55.80 20.02
CA VAL A 102 14.39 -56.60 20.44
C VAL A 102 14.22 -57.81 19.54
N SER A 103 14.20 -57.56 18.23
CA SER A 103 13.99 -58.59 17.22
C SER A 103 14.60 -58.18 15.90
N SER A 104 14.92 -59.17 15.10
CA SER A 104 15.35 -59.07 13.71
C SER A 104 14.51 -60.03 12.89
N GLY A 105 14.37 -59.75 11.59
CA GLY A 105 13.71 -60.67 10.69
C GLY A 105 14.24 -60.51 9.28
N SER A 106 14.20 -61.60 8.51
CA SER A 106 14.51 -61.60 7.09
C SER A 106 13.73 -62.66 6.35
N PHE A 107 13.35 -62.35 5.11
CA PHE A 107 12.82 -63.32 4.16
C PHE A 107 13.22 -62.91 2.74
N VAL A 108 13.06 -63.84 1.81
CA VAL A 108 13.46 -63.66 0.42
C VAL A 108 12.23 -63.80 -0.47
N VAL A 109 12.13 -62.96 -1.49
CA VAL A 109 11.09 -63.02 -2.51
C VAL A 109 11.73 -62.96 -3.89
N GLY A 110 11.15 -63.71 -4.84
CA GLY A 110 11.64 -63.79 -6.21
C GLY A 110 12.89 -64.64 -6.37
N THR A 111 13.50 -64.55 -7.55
CA THR A 111 14.56 -65.46 -7.99
C THR A 111 15.91 -64.77 -8.04
N ARG A 112 16.94 -65.42 -7.47
CA ARG A 112 18.34 -64.96 -7.53
C ARG A 112 18.78 -64.72 -8.98
N GLY A 113 19.44 -63.60 -9.26
CA GLY A 113 19.87 -63.23 -10.61
C GLY A 113 18.75 -62.78 -11.56
N ALA A 114 17.49 -62.79 -11.10
CA ALA A 114 16.31 -62.37 -11.85
C ALA A 114 15.39 -61.49 -10.98
N GLY A 115 15.96 -60.47 -10.34
CA GLY A 115 15.21 -59.48 -9.55
C GLY A 115 14.78 -59.93 -8.15
N GLY A 116 15.29 -61.06 -7.65
CA GLY A 116 15.03 -61.51 -6.28
C GLY A 116 15.60 -60.56 -5.22
N MET A 117 14.83 -60.36 -4.15
CA MET A 117 15.13 -59.42 -3.08
C MET A 117 15.07 -60.11 -1.71
N ARG A 118 15.98 -59.75 -0.82
CA ARG A 118 15.92 -60.05 0.61
C ARG A 118 15.38 -58.84 1.35
N TYR A 119 14.26 -59.00 2.03
CA TYR A 119 13.79 -58.02 3.01
C TYR A 119 14.45 -58.35 4.35
N LEU A 120 14.88 -57.32 5.07
CA LEU A 120 15.36 -57.46 6.44
C LEU A 120 14.96 -56.26 7.30
N TYR A 121 14.76 -56.51 8.58
CA TYR A 121 14.48 -55.47 9.56
C TYR A 121 15.11 -55.79 10.92
N ALA A 122 15.28 -54.75 11.74
CA ALA A 122 15.59 -54.88 13.15
C ALA A 122 14.81 -53.85 13.96
N THR A 123 14.16 -54.32 15.02
CA THR A 123 13.39 -53.50 15.96
C THR A 123 14.19 -53.26 17.22
N PHE A 124 14.25 -52.00 17.64
CA PHE A 124 14.90 -51.56 18.86
C PHE A 124 13.90 -50.90 19.80
N LYS A 125 14.04 -51.17 21.09
CA LYS A 125 13.51 -50.32 22.15
C LYS A 125 14.40 -49.09 22.28
N VAL A 126 13.79 -47.92 22.46
CA VAL A 126 14.48 -46.63 22.51
C VAL A 126 14.21 -45.94 23.84
N ARG A 127 15.28 -45.44 24.46
CA ARG A 127 15.22 -44.67 25.70
C ARG A 127 15.82 -43.30 25.46
N ASN A 128 15.18 -42.26 26.02
CA ASN A 128 15.65 -40.89 26.01
C ASN A 128 16.84 -40.71 26.99
N ALA A 129 17.97 -41.31 26.62
CA ALA A 129 19.21 -41.33 27.38
C ALA A 129 20.40 -41.45 26.43
N SER A 130 21.59 -41.04 26.89
CA SER A 130 22.86 -41.27 26.19
C SER A 130 23.22 -42.75 26.13
N ALA A 131 24.18 -43.10 25.27
CA ALA A 131 24.74 -44.46 25.18
C ALA A 131 25.18 -45.04 26.53
N ALA A 132 25.77 -44.19 27.38
CA ALA A 132 26.23 -44.54 28.73
C ALA A 132 25.07 -44.71 29.74
N GLY A 133 23.81 -44.51 29.31
CA GLY A 133 22.62 -44.69 30.13
C GLY A 133 22.18 -43.46 30.91
N THR A 134 22.80 -42.30 30.69
CA THR A 134 22.42 -41.03 31.36
C THR A 134 21.13 -40.48 30.75
N ALA A 135 20.07 -40.36 31.53
CA ALA A 135 18.77 -39.87 31.08
C ALA A 135 18.81 -38.39 30.70
N TYR A 136 18.13 -38.01 29.61
CA TYR A 136 18.00 -36.61 29.22
C TYR A 136 16.86 -35.92 29.98
N THR A 137 17.10 -34.68 30.40
CA THR A 137 16.12 -33.87 31.16
C THR A 137 15.05 -33.24 30.29
N THR A 138 15.26 -33.23 28.97
CA THR A 138 14.32 -32.68 27.98
C THR A 138 13.57 -33.83 27.33
N ALA A 139 12.23 -33.74 27.30
CA ALA A 139 11.41 -34.69 26.56
C ALA A 139 11.67 -34.54 25.05
N ARG A 140 11.58 -35.65 24.31
CA ARG A 140 11.78 -35.67 22.86
C ARG A 140 10.46 -35.72 22.14
N THR A 141 10.35 -35.01 21.04
CA THR A 141 9.12 -34.90 20.26
C THR A 141 9.39 -35.37 18.85
N ASN A 142 8.62 -36.37 18.42
CA ASN A 142 8.76 -37.02 17.10
C ASN A 142 10.21 -37.41 16.76
N PRO A 143 10.97 -38.02 17.70
CA PRO A 143 12.38 -38.29 17.44
C PRO A 143 12.53 -39.28 16.29
N THR A 144 13.49 -39.02 15.41
CA THR A 144 13.70 -39.79 14.18
C THR A 144 15.18 -40.12 13.99
N LEU A 145 15.46 -41.30 13.44
CA LEU A 145 16.81 -41.72 13.02
C LEU A 145 16.97 -41.43 11.53
N VAL A 146 17.49 -40.26 11.18
CA VAL A 146 17.66 -39.80 9.79
C VAL A 146 18.92 -40.41 9.20
N ALA A 147 18.83 -40.97 8.00
CA ALA A 147 19.98 -41.58 7.33
C ALA A 147 21.00 -40.52 6.90
N VAL A 148 22.28 -40.80 7.13
CA VAL A 148 23.36 -39.86 6.82
C VAL A 148 24.53 -40.57 6.16
N SER A 149 25.18 -39.88 5.23
CA SER A 149 26.50 -40.26 4.75
C SER A 149 27.56 -39.71 5.70
N THR A 150 28.60 -40.49 5.94
CA THR A 150 29.81 -40.14 6.69
C THR A 150 31.03 -40.30 5.76
N PRO A 151 32.24 -39.92 6.18
CA PRO A 151 33.45 -40.21 5.40
C PRO A 151 33.68 -41.71 5.14
N SER A 152 33.08 -42.59 5.96
CA SER A 152 33.13 -44.05 5.76
C SER A 152 32.03 -44.60 4.86
N SER A 153 31.11 -43.77 4.39
CA SER A 153 29.99 -44.23 3.56
C SER A 153 30.42 -44.72 2.19
N VAL A 154 29.81 -45.82 1.75
CA VAL A 154 30.05 -46.49 0.48
C VAL A 154 29.14 -45.89 -0.59
N ASN A 155 29.72 -45.40 -1.69
CA ASN A 155 29.00 -44.88 -2.85
C ASN A 155 27.87 -43.88 -2.50
N GLY A 156 28.17 -42.93 -1.60
CA GLY A 156 27.23 -41.86 -1.24
C GLY A 156 25.94 -42.32 -0.58
N THR A 157 25.87 -43.55 -0.07
CA THR A 157 24.74 -44.08 0.72
C THR A 157 24.89 -43.73 2.19
N ALA A 158 23.94 -44.17 3.03
CA ALA A 158 24.13 -44.19 4.48
C ALA A 158 24.86 -45.46 4.98
N LEU A 159 25.25 -46.36 4.07
CA LEU A 159 25.93 -47.60 4.43
C LEU A 159 27.43 -47.36 4.57
N SER A 160 28.00 -47.70 5.73
CA SER A 160 29.42 -47.50 6.06
C SER A 160 30.25 -48.78 5.97
N SER A 161 29.60 -49.95 5.86
CA SER A 161 30.28 -51.24 5.71
C SER A 161 29.34 -52.29 5.12
N LEU A 162 29.82 -53.10 4.17
CA LEU A 162 29.15 -54.26 3.61
C LEU A 162 30.15 -55.42 3.50
N LEU A 163 29.94 -56.49 4.26
CA LEU A 163 30.85 -57.65 4.32
C LEU A 163 30.13 -58.94 3.93
N LYS A 164 30.84 -59.81 3.22
CA LYS A 164 30.43 -61.18 2.89
C LYS A 164 30.60 -62.10 4.11
N TYR A 165 30.15 -63.35 3.99
CA TYR A 165 30.27 -64.35 5.05
C TYR A 165 31.74 -64.60 5.48
N ASP A 166 32.68 -64.55 4.53
CA ASP A 166 34.11 -64.73 4.79
C ASP A 166 34.81 -63.47 5.33
N GLY A 167 34.06 -62.39 5.59
CA GLY A 167 34.57 -61.12 6.07
C GLY A 167 35.19 -60.22 5.00
N SER A 168 35.26 -60.66 3.74
CA SER A 168 35.70 -59.82 2.62
C SER A 168 34.63 -58.77 2.26
N ALA A 169 35.05 -57.68 1.61
CA ALA A 169 34.12 -56.62 1.20
C ALA A 169 33.16 -57.08 0.10
N VAL A 170 31.89 -56.69 0.20
CA VAL A 170 30.93 -56.82 -0.90
C VAL A 170 31.27 -55.81 -2.01
N ASN A 171 30.87 -56.08 -3.25
CA ASN A 171 31.00 -55.11 -4.35
C ASN A 171 30.34 -53.77 -3.94
N PRO A 172 31.08 -52.64 -3.91
CA PRO A 172 30.54 -51.36 -3.47
C PRO A 172 29.37 -50.87 -4.36
N GLY A 173 29.31 -51.29 -5.62
CA GLY A 173 28.19 -51.02 -6.53
C GLY A 173 26.85 -51.62 -6.08
N LEU A 174 26.85 -52.52 -5.09
CA LEU A 174 25.61 -53.01 -4.47
C LEU A 174 24.99 -52.00 -3.51
N ALA A 175 25.79 -51.14 -2.86
CA ALA A 175 25.29 -50.27 -1.80
C ALA A 175 24.14 -49.34 -2.25
N PRO A 176 24.20 -48.66 -3.42
CA PRO A 176 23.08 -47.85 -3.91
C PRO A 176 21.81 -48.64 -4.24
N GLN A 177 21.92 -49.96 -4.42
CA GLN A 177 20.77 -50.84 -4.71
C GLN A 177 20.08 -51.35 -3.45
N ILE A 178 20.67 -51.13 -2.27
CA ILE A 178 20.04 -51.41 -0.97
C ILE A 178 19.15 -50.23 -0.63
N LEU A 179 17.84 -50.48 -0.58
CA LEU A 179 16.83 -49.43 -0.45
C LEU A 179 16.09 -49.57 0.87
N PRO A 180 15.80 -48.45 1.57
CA PRO A 180 15.02 -48.47 2.79
C PRO A 180 13.55 -48.78 2.48
N THR A 181 12.88 -49.47 3.40
CA THR A 181 11.47 -49.85 3.30
C THR A 181 10.78 -49.67 4.66
N HIS A 182 9.45 -49.79 4.72
CA HIS A 182 8.83 -50.22 5.98
C HIS A 182 9.32 -51.63 6.34
N ALA A 183 9.18 -52.05 7.60
CA ALA A 183 9.40 -53.44 7.93
C ALA A 183 8.37 -54.30 7.20
N MET A 184 8.82 -55.38 6.56
CA MET A 184 7.96 -56.26 5.78
C MET A 184 7.87 -57.63 6.46
N THR A 185 6.79 -58.34 6.20
CA THR A 185 6.60 -59.76 6.50
C THR A 185 6.17 -60.49 5.23
N PHE A 186 6.36 -61.80 5.20
CA PHE A 186 5.90 -62.63 4.09
C PHE A 186 4.53 -63.22 4.39
N ASP A 187 3.51 -62.83 3.64
CA ASP A 187 2.20 -63.44 3.75
C ASP A 187 2.15 -64.70 2.88
N ARG A 188 2.17 -65.87 3.54
CA ARG A 188 2.08 -67.17 2.87
C ARG A 188 0.73 -67.44 2.21
N ALA A 189 -0.34 -66.72 2.61
CA ALA A 189 -1.66 -66.92 2.03
C ALA A 189 -1.78 -66.27 0.65
N THR A 190 -1.14 -65.12 0.48
CA THR A 190 -1.13 -64.36 -0.80
C THR A 190 0.17 -64.52 -1.58
N ASP A 191 1.18 -65.15 -1.00
CA ASP A 191 2.54 -65.32 -1.55
C ASP A 191 3.23 -63.98 -1.88
N THR A 192 2.95 -62.95 -1.07
CA THR A 192 3.46 -61.58 -1.28
C THR A 192 4.10 -60.98 -0.03
N PRO A 193 5.09 -60.08 -0.18
CA PRO A 193 5.48 -59.19 0.91
C PRO A 193 4.31 -58.30 1.34
N GLN A 194 4.11 -58.17 2.65
CA GLN A 194 3.14 -57.27 3.26
C GLN A 194 3.82 -56.43 4.33
N VAL A 195 3.31 -55.24 4.61
CA VAL A 195 3.83 -54.39 5.67
C VAL A 195 3.64 -55.08 7.03
N LEU A 196 4.70 -55.19 7.83
CA LEU A 196 4.64 -55.72 9.18
C LEU A 196 3.93 -54.72 10.08
N SER A 197 2.81 -55.11 10.67
CA SER A 197 2.06 -54.25 11.57
C SER A 197 2.92 -53.86 12.79
N GLY A 198 3.03 -52.56 13.04
CA GLY A 198 3.91 -51.99 14.06
C GLY A 198 5.36 -51.78 13.62
N GLY A 199 5.69 -51.99 12.35
CA GLY A 199 7.00 -51.72 11.75
C GLY A 199 6.97 -50.64 10.65
N GLU A 200 5.92 -49.82 10.63
CA GLU A 200 5.69 -48.75 9.64
C GLU A 200 6.51 -47.47 9.95
N ASP A 201 7.81 -47.64 10.23
CA ASP A 201 8.64 -46.57 10.81
C ASP A 201 9.44 -45.77 9.78
N LEU A 202 9.48 -46.17 8.50
CA LEU A 202 10.10 -45.36 7.43
C LEU A 202 9.50 -43.96 7.39
N GLN A 203 10.38 -42.95 7.37
CA GLN A 203 10.04 -41.55 7.29
C GLN A 203 10.78 -40.92 6.11
N LEU A 204 10.06 -40.15 5.30
CA LEU A 204 10.56 -39.49 4.09
C LEU A 204 10.49 -37.96 4.24
N TYR A 205 11.41 -37.27 3.58
CA TYR A 205 11.60 -35.82 3.67
C TYR A 205 11.77 -35.19 2.28
N ALA A 206 11.47 -33.90 2.15
CA ALA A 206 11.88 -33.13 0.98
C ALA A 206 13.41 -32.97 0.96
N GLU A 207 14.03 -32.85 -0.22
CA GLU A 207 15.50 -32.77 -0.33
C GLU A 207 16.09 -31.57 0.42
N GLY A 208 15.43 -30.41 0.33
CA GLY A 208 15.85 -29.20 1.04
C GLY A 208 15.56 -29.24 2.54
N GLU A 209 14.54 -29.99 2.98
CA GLU A 209 14.26 -30.21 4.40
C GLU A 209 15.37 -31.04 5.07
N ALA A 210 15.81 -32.12 4.40
CA ALA A 210 16.95 -32.92 4.87
C ALA A 210 18.26 -32.11 4.86
N ALA A 211 18.50 -31.31 3.82
CA ALA A 211 19.66 -30.44 3.74
C ALA A 211 19.67 -29.34 4.82
N ALA A 212 18.49 -28.89 5.27
CA ALA A 212 18.35 -27.84 6.27
C ALA A 212 18.75 -28.27 7.70
N LEU A 213 18.91 -29.57 7.98
CA LEU A 213 19.50 -30.06 9.23
C LEU A 213 20.97 -29.57 9.42
N GLY A 214 21.61 -29.14 8.33
CA GLY A 214 23.05 -28.85 8.31
C GLY A 214 23.88 -30.13 8.26
N LEU A 215 25.20 -30.01 8.38
CA LEU A 215 26.12 -31.14 8.48
C LEU A 215 26.62 -31.26 9.93
N PRO A 216 26.00 -32.10 10.78
CA PRO A 216 26.56 -32.46 12.07
C PRO A 216 28.01 -32.95 11.94
N SER A 217 28.82 -32.81 12.99
CA SER A 217 30.21 -33.24 12.95
C SER A 217 30.31 -34.74 12.63
N GLY A 218 31.09 -35.09 11.58
CA GLY A 218 31.22 -36.46 11.08
C GLY A 218 30.23 -36.85 9.99
N VAL A 219 29.26 -36.00 9.64
CA VAL A 219 28.31 -36.19 8.54
C VAL A 219 28.78 -35.45 7.29
N THR A 220 28.80 -36.14 6.15
CA THR A 220 29.12 -35.56 4.83
C THR A 220 27.85 -35.21 4.04
N ARG A 221 26.73 -35.88 4.30
CA ARG A 221 25.42 -35.58 3.71
C ARG A 221 24.29 -36.10 4.58
N VAL A 222 23.19 -35.36 4.67
CA VAL A 222 21.92 -35.86 5.21
C VAL A 222 21.08 -36.38 4.05
N LEU A 223 20.61 -37.62 4.14
CA LEU A 223 19.75 -38.23 3.13
C LEU A 223 18.26 -38.00 3.50
N PRO A 224 17.38 -37.75 2.52
CA PRO A 224 15.95 -37.46 2.73
C PRO A 224 15.08 -38.67 3.15
N TYR A 225 15.63 -39.57 3.97
CA TYR A 225 14.87 -40.66 4.58
C TYR A 225 15.41 -41.00 5.99
N GLY A 226 14.60 -41.66 6.79
CA GLY A 226 14.96 -42.11 8.14
C GLY A 226 13.93 -43.06 8.72
N PHE A 227 14.03 -43.31 10.03
CA PHE A 227 13.11 -44.19 10.75
C PHE A 227 12.60 -43.51 12.03
N VAL A 228 11.30 -43.26 12.10
CA VAL A 228 10.68 -42.53 13.20
C VAL A 228 10.47 -43.42 14.42
N ILE A 229 10.71 -42.86 15.60
CA ILE A 229 10.50 -43.56 16.86
C ILE A 229 9.06 -43.31 17.32
N ARG A 230 8.35 -44.41 17.57
CA ARG A 230 6.96 -44.42 18.04
C ARG A 230 6.88 -44.79 19.51
N ASN A 231 5.86 -44.30 20.22
CA ASN A 231 5.60 -44.68 21.60
C ASN A 231 4.59 -45.84 21.62
N PRO A 232 5.00 -47.09 21.95
CA PRO A 232 4.08 -48.23 21.96
C PRO A 232 3.08 -48.20 23.13
N SER A 233 3.37 -47.46 24.20
CA SER A 233 2.54 -47.40 25.40
C SER A 233 1.43 -46.35 25.31
N THR A 234 1.54 -45.41 24.37
CA THR A 234 0.56 -44.36 24.12
C THR A 234 0.25 -44.29 22.62
N PRO A 235 -0.76 -45.03 22.14
CA PRO A 235 -1.17 -44.99 20.74
C PRO A 235 -1.42 -43.55 20.28
N GLY A 236 -0.88 -43.18 19.12
CA GLY A 236 -0.99 -41.80 18.61
C GLY A 236 0.01 -40.80 19.21
N SER A 237 0.99 -41.26 20.00
CA SER A 237 2.09 -40.42 20.50
C SER A 237 3.44 -40.82 19.91
N ARG A 238 4.29 -39.81 19.69
CA ARG A 238 5.72 -39.95 19.36
C ARG A 238 6.60 -39.17 20.34
N THR A 239 6.17 -39.09 21.59
CA THR A 239 6.92 -38.40 22.64
C THR A 239 7.71 -39.42 23.46
N LEU A 240 8.98 -39.11 23.76
CA LEU A 240 9.75 -39.81 24.78
C LEU A 240 9.90 -38.90 25.99
N ALA A 241 9.53 -39.40 27.17
CA ALA A 241 9.50 -38.59 28.39
C ALA A 241 10.91 -38.09 28.79
N ALA A 242 10.93 -36.96 29.49
CA ALA A 242 12.13 -36.50 30.19
C ALA A 242 12.43 -37.42 31.39
N ASN A 243 13.71 -37.59 31.70
CA ASN A 243 14.20 -38.32 32.87
C ASN A 243 13.71 -39.79 32.96
N PRO A 244 13.79 -40.61 31.89
CA PRO A 244 13.38 -42.01 31.98
C PRO A 244 14.19 -42.79 33.01
N GLY A 245 13.54 -43.63 33.80
CA GLY A 245 14.20 -44.55 34.74
C GLY A 245 15.17 -45.50 34.05
N ALA A 246 16.10 -46.09 34.79
CA ALA A 246 17.00 -47.12 34.25
C ALA A 246 16.19 -48.30 33.69
N GLY A 247 16.43 -48.68 32.43
CA GLY A 247 15.67 -49.73 31.76
C GLY A 247 14.26 -49.33 31.29
N GLN A 248 13.85 -48.07 31.48
CA GLN A 248 12.57 -47.56 30.96
C GLN A 248 12.74 -47.13 29.49
N TYR A 249 12.31 -48.01 28.58
CA TYR A 249 12.30 -47.75 27.14
C TYR A 249 10.89 -47.39 26.68
N ASP A 250 10.62 -46.10 26.53
CA ASP A 250 9.30 -45.58 26.14
C ASP A 250 9.10 -45.54 24.61
N GLY A 251 10.15 -45.78 23.83
CA GLY A 251 10.11 -45.75 22.37
C GLY A 251 10.37 -47.10 21.72
N VAL A 252 9.90 -47.27 20.49
CA VAL A 252 10.23 -48.37 19.59
C VAL A 252 10.50 -47.81 18.20
N VAL A 253 11.51 -48.35 17.52
CA VAL A 253 11.81 -48.05 16.11
C VAL A 253 12.23 -49.32 15.39
N THR A 254 11.80 -49.47 14.14
CA THR A 254 12.16 -50.59 13.27
C THR A 254 12.88 -50.07 12.03
N LEU A 255 14.17 -50.37 11.92
CA LEU A 255 14.96 -50.05 10.73
C LEU A 255 14.83 -51.21 9.75
N ALA A 256 14.48 -50.92 8.50
CA ALA A 256 14.22 -51.94 7.49
C ALA A 256 14.75 -51.55 6.11
N MET A 257 15.18 -52.55 5.35
CA MET A 257 15.70 -52.39 4.00
C MET A 257 15.47 -53.64 3.16
N LYS A 258 15.51 -53.46 1.84
CA LYS A 258 15.55 -54.54 0.85
C LYS A 258 16.90 -54.58 0.16
N VAL A 259 17.44 -55.78 0.01
CA VAL A 259 18.77 -56.05 -0.56
C VAL A 259 18.60 -56.97 -1.76
N PRO A 260 19.12 -56.61 -2.95
CA PRO A 260 19.11 -57.51 -4.09
C PRO A 260 19.92 -58.79 -3.82
N LEU A 261 19.37 -59.95 -4.20
CA LEU A 261 20.10 -61.21 -4.15
C LEU A 261 21.18 -61.22 -5.24
N GLN A 262 22.42 -61.51 -4.86
CA GLN A 262 23.54 -61.57 -5.81
C GLN A 262 23.47 -62.84 -6.65
N ALA A 263 24.14 -62.91 -7.80
CA ALA A 263 24.08 -64.11 -8.65
C ALA A 263 24.51 -65.39 -7.93
N THR A 264 25.45 -65.29 -6.97
CA THR A 264 25.84 -66.39 -6.08
C THR A 264 25.54 -66.06 -4.61
N PRO A 265 25.12 -67.03 -3.78
CA PRO A 265 24.89 -66.79 -2.35
C PRO A 265 26.12 -66.30 -1.59
N ALA A 266 27.32 -66.69 -2.01
CA ALA A 266 28.57 -66.27 -1.35
C ALA A 266 28.84 -64.76 -1.49
N ASP A 267 28.26 -64.11 -2.49
CA ASP A 267 28.39 -62.67 -2.71
C ASP A 267 27.32 -61.84 -1.97
N ASP A 268 26.32 -62.48 -1.35
CA ASP A 268 25.31 -61.77 -0.57
C ASP A 268 25.94 -61.07 0.65
N PRO A 269 25.51 -59.86 1.01
CA PRO A 269 25.91 -59.23 2.26
C PRO A 269 25.51 -60.09 3.46
N PHE A 270 26.49 -60.48 4.25
CA PHE A 270 26.31 -61.15 5.54
C PHE A 270 26.25 -60.16 6.71
N SER A 271 26.91 -59.00 6.55
CA SER A 271 26.88 -57.88 7.49
C SER A 271 26.75 -56.55 6.77
N VAL A 272 25.91 -55.65 7.30
CA VAL A 272 25.69 -54.30 6.76
C VAL A 272 25.63 -53.29 7.91
N SER A 273 26.36 -52.18 7.80
CA SER A 273 26.31 -51.08 8.78
C SER A 273 25.69 -49.83 8.16
N LEU A 274 24.68 -49.27 8.84
CA LEU A 274 23.94 -48.06 8.46
C LEU A 274 24.25 -46.95 9.46
N ASP A 275 24.67 -45.78 8.98
CA ASP A 275 24.89 -44.59 9.79
C ASP A 275 23.63 -43.71 9.78
N VAL A 276 23.18 -43.29 10.97
CA VAL A 276 21.98 -42.45 11.17
C VAL A 276 22.24 -41.36 12.20
N GLU A 277 21.71 -40.17 11.97
CA GLU A 277 21.67 -39.08 12.94
C GLU A 277 20.32 -39.12 13.67
N ALA A 278 20.35 -39.24 15.00
CA ALA A 278 19.14 -39.05 15.79
C ALA A 278 18.76 -37.56 15.79
N VAL A 279 17.49 -37.23 15.56
CA VAL A 279 16.99 -35.85 15.54
C VAL A 279 15.67 -35.72 16.29
N ASP A 280 15.41 -34.56 16.88
CA ASP A 280 14.04 -34.11 17.20
C ASP A 280 13.42 -33.48 15.95
N ASP A 281 12.15 -33.79 15.66
CA ASP A 281 11.43 -33.30 14.48
C ASP A 281 10.19 -32.53 14.92
N SER A 282 10.10 -31.26 14.53
CA SER A 282 8.97 -30.40 14.90
C SER A 282 7.69 -30.68 14.08
N VAL A 283 7.80 -31.40 12.96
CA VAL A 283 6.67 -31.73 12.07
C VAL A 283 6.34 -33.21 12.16
N THR A 284 5.15 -33.52 12.68
CA THR A 284 4.68 -34.92 12.70
C THR A 284 4.23 -35.34 11.31
N ARG A 285 4.89 -36.37 10.77
CA ARG A 285 4.64 -36.91 9.43
C ARG A 285 4.56 -38.43 9.45
N VAL A 286 3.81 -39.02 8.54
CA VAL A 286 3.84 -40.46 8.22
C VAL A 286 4.24 -40.58 6.75
N SER A 287 4.93 -41.64 6.37
CA SER A 287 5.21 -41.93 4.97
C SER A 287 4.43 -43.13 4.46
N GLU A 288 4.14 -43.09 3.17
CA GLU A 288 3.75 -44.26 2.38
C GLU A 288 5.01 -44.78 1.65
N SER A 289 5.46 -45.97 2.01
CA SER A 289 6.56 -46.64 1.30
C SER A 289 6.14 -47.15 -0.08
N MET A 290 7.10 -47.40 -0.97
CA MET A 290 6.84 -48.01 -2.28
C MET A 290 6.11 -49.36 -2.17
N GLU A 291 6.41 -50.14 -1.13
CA GLU A 291 5.83 -51.45 -0.86
C GLU A 291 4.41 -51.40 -0.30
N GLU A 292 3.97 -50.24 0.20
CA GLU A 292 2.64 -50.05 0.78
C GLU A 292 1.61 -49.48 -0.22
N GLN A 293 2.09 -48.90 -1.32
CA GLN A 293 1.24 -48.21 -2.30
C GLN A 293 0.12 -49.11 -2.84
N GLY A 294 -1.05 -48.51 -3.06
CA GLY A 294 -2.24 -49.15 -3.61
C GLY A 294 -3.45 -49.10 -2.68
N ALA A 295 -4.52 -49.82 -3.03
CA ALA A 295 -5.81 -49.75 -2.32
C ALA A 295 -5.78 -50.23 -0.85
N GLY A 296 -4.70 -50.88 -0.42
CA GLY A 296 -4.50 -51.37 0.95
C GLY A 296 -3.66 -50.46 1.86
N SER A 297 -3.19 -49.31 1.36
CA SER A 297 -2.32 -48.38 2.11
C SER A 297 -3.01 -47.87 3.38
N ARG A 298 -2.27 -47.87 4.51
CA ARG A 298 -2.78 -47.43 5.83
C ARG A 298 -2.14 -46.13 6.30
N ALA A 299 -1.34 -45.47 5.46
CA ALA A 299 -0.62 -44.25 5.81
C ALA A 299 -1.55 -43.12 6.29
N ALA A 300 -2.68 -42.90 5.60
CA ALA A 300 -3.68 -41.90 6.02
C ALA A 300 -4.32 -42.24 7.38
N ALA A 301 -4.60 -43.52 7.65
CA ALA A 301 -5.14 -43.96 8.93
C ALA A 301 -4.11 -43.78 10.06
N ARG A 302 -2.82 -44.07 9.81
CA ARG A 302 -1.74 -43.82 10.75
C ARG A 302 -1.60 -42.32 11.06
N ALA A 303 -1.68 -41.47 10.06
CA ALA A 303 -1.64 -40.02 10.25
C ALA A 303 -2.82 -39.51 11.10
N ALA A 304 -4.04 -40.01 10.84
CA ALA A 304 -5.22 -39.63 11.61
C ALA A 304 -5.10 -39.96 13.11
N LEU A 305 -4.43 -41.05 13.47
CA LEU A 305 -4.17 -41.42 14.87
C LEU A 305 -3.20 -40.48 15.59
N LEU A 306 -2.30 -39.82 14.85
CA LEU A 306 -1.32 -38.86 15.39
C LEU A 306 -1.88 -37.43 15.47
N GLY A 307 -2.98 -37.16 14.74
CA GLY A 307 -3.72 -35.90 14.81
C GLY A 307 -4.08 -35.33 13.44
N PRO A 308 -5.04 -34.38 13.38
CA PRO A 308 -5.60 -33.85 12.14
C PRO A 308 -4.63 -32.99 11.31
N SER A 309 -3.48 -32.59 11.86
CA SER A 309 -2.44 -31.83 11.16
C SER A 309 -1.26 -32.70 10.72
N THR A 310 -1.33 -34.02 10.92
CA THR A 310 -0.24 -34.94 10.56
C THR A 310 -0.11 -35.04 9.05
N GLN A 311 1.10 -34.80 8.54
CA GLN A 311 1.39 -34.89 7.12
C GLN A 311 1.53 -36.34 6.65
N VAL A 312 1.18 -36.60 5.39
CA VAL A 312 1.43 -37.89 4.74
C VAL A 312 2.40 -37.69 3.57
N ALA A 313 3.66 -38.06 3.74
CA ALA A 313 4.65 -38.03 2.66
C ALA A 313 4.41 -39.18 1.68
N THR A 314 4.24 -38.85 0.40
CA THR A 314 3.97 -39.82 -0.66
C THR A 314 5.01 -39.73 -1.78
N LEU A 315 5.20 -40.87 -2.45
CA LEU A 315 6.12 -41.03 -3.58
C LEU A 315 5.34 -41.22 -4.88
N CYS A 316 6.03 -41.15 -6.01
CA CYS A 316 5.47 -41.54 -7.31
C CYS A 316 4.81 -42.93 -7.23
N GLY A 317 3.62 -43.05 -7.82
CA GLY A 317 2.79 -44.27 -7.77
C GLY A 317 1.68 -44.25 -6.70
N THR A 318 1.69 -43.26 -5.80
CA THR A 318 0.64 -43.11 -4.78
C THR A 318 -0.74 -42.90 -5.39
N THR A 319 -1.76 -43.50 -4.76
CA THR A 319 -3.17 -43.22 -5.01
C THR A 319 -3.81 -42.42 -3.86
N LEU A 320 -3.02 -42.05 -2.84
CA LEU A 320 -3.50 -41.26 -1.72
C LEU A 320 -3.78 -39.82 -2.17
N SER A 321 -4.88 -39.28 -1.65
CA SER A 321 -5.25 -37.88 -1.83
C SER A 321 -5.96 -37.41 -0.58
N GLY A 322 -5.37 -36.41 0.07
CA GLY A 322 -5.81 -35.84 1.32
C GLY A 322 -5.24 -34.44 1.53
N PRO A 323 -5.87 -33.62 2.39
CA PRO A 323 -5.50 -32.21 2.59
C PRO A 323 -4.13 -32.01 3.25
N ASN A 324 -3.56 -33.05 3.87
CA ASN A 324 -2.24 -33.01 4.52
C ASN A 324 -1.17 -33.81 3.75
N ASP A 325 -1.49 -34.27 2.54
CA ASP A 325 -0.56 -35.06 1.74
C ASP A 325 0.56 -34.16 1.21
N VAL A 326 1.78 -34.65 1.32
CA VAL A 326 2.99 -34.00 0.82
C VAL A 326 3.58 -34.90 -0.24
N PHE A 327 3.32 -34.57 -1.50
CA PHE A 327 3.87 -35.32 -2.63
C PHE A 327 5.35 -34.98 -2.80
N LEU A 328 6.22 -35.90 -2.37
CA LEU A 328 7.66 -35.77 -2.55
C LEU A 328 8.08 -36.18 -3.96
N GLY A 329 7.34 -37.09 -4.59
CA GLY A 329 7.68 -37.69 -5.88
C GLY A 329 8.81 -38.71 -5.78
N SER A 330 9.99 -38.28 -5.32
CA SER A 330 11.13 -39.13 -5.04
C SER A 330 11.95 -38.61 -3.87
N VAL A 331 12.78 -39.49 -3.32
CA VAL A 331 13.81 -39.12 -2.33
C VAL A 331 15.12 -39.81 -2.68
N THR A 332 16.24 -39.09 -2.59
CA THR A 332 17.57 -39.66 -2.85
C THR A 332 18.00 -40.61 -1.73
N THR A 333 18.48 -41.80 -2.09
CA THR A 333 19.02 -42.80 -1.14
C THR A 333 20.53 -42.98 -1.27
N ALA A 334 21.12 -42.54 -2.39
CA ALA A 334 22.57 -42.56 -2.62
C ALA A 334 23.02 -41.40 -3.52
N GLY A 335 24.21 -40.86 -3.26
CA GLY A 335 24.83 -39.78 -4.05
C GLY A 335 24.46 -38.38 -3.59
N GLY A 336 24.78 -37.38 -4.41
CA GLY A 336 24.41 -35.98 -4.18
C GLY A 336 22.99 -35.64 -4.63
N ALA A 337 22.54 -34.40 -4.38
CA ALA A 337 21.36 -33.86 -5.06
C ALA A 337 21.70 -33.52 -6.53
N GLY A 338 20.69 -33.42 -7.41
CA GLY A 338 20.88 -33.14 -8.84
C GLY A 338 21.52 -34.28 -9.63
N LEU A 339 22.53 -33.96 -10.46
CA LEU A 339 23.16 -34.89 -11.40
C LEU A 339 24.02 -35.98 -10.73
N ASP A 340 24.43 -35.75 -9.49
CA ASP A 340 25.23 -36.70 -8.69
C ASP A 340 24.37 -37.76 -7.98
N ARG A 341 23.06 -37.80 -8.27
CA ARG A 341 22.13 -38.79 -7.70
C ARG A 341 22.44 -40.19 -8.22
N GLN A 342 22.74 -41.11 -7.30
CA GLN A 342 23.11 -42.50 -7.61
C GLN A 342 21.97 -43.50 -7.38
N ALA A 343 21.06 -43.23 -6.46
CA ALA A 343 19.86 -44.02 -6.23
C ALA A 343 18.75 -43.20 -5.56
N HIS A 344 17.50 -43.63 -5.73
CA HIS A 344 16.34 -42.99 -5.15
C HIS A 344 15.19 -43.98 -4.91
N LEU A 345 14.23 -43.56 -4.08
CA LEU A 345 12.88 -44.11 -4.06
C LEU A 345 11.95 -43.23 -4.91
N GLY A 346 10.92 -43.79 -5.53
CA GLY A 346 9.96 -43.03 -6.35
C GLY A 346 10.47 -42.74 -7.77
N GLY A 347 10.02 -41.62 -8.36
CA GLY A 347 10.28 -41.27 -9.77
C GLY A 347 11.47 -40.32 -10.01
N ASN A 348 11.39 -39.55 -11.11
CA ASN A 348 12.48 -38.68 -11.57
C ASN A 348 12.28 -37.20 -11.22
N LEU A 349 11.38 -36.90 -10.28
CA LEU A 349 11.13 -35.57 -9.74
C LEU A 349 11.18 -35.62 -8.20
N ALA A 350 11.77 -34.64 -7.53
CA ALA A 350 11.74 -34.54 -6.08
C ALA A 350 11.34 -33.14 -5.61
N LEU A 351 10.49 -33.07 -4.59
CA LEU A 351 10.19 -31.83 -3.89
C LEU A 351 11.44 -31.32 -3.17
N GLN A 352 11.82 -30.07 -3.44
CA GLN A 352 12.96 -29.41 -2.80
C GLN A 352 12.54 -28.74 -1.50
N THR A 353 11.51 -27.92 -1.55
CA THR A 353 11.06 -27.09 -0.42
C THR A 353 9.62 -27.41 -0.06
N LEU A 354 9.35 -27.54 1.25
CA LEU A 354 7.99 -27.70 1.75
C LEU A 354 7.22 -26.39 1.58
N GLY A 355 6.00 -26.51 1.07
CA GLY A 355 5.10 -25.39 0.84
C GLY A 355 5.34 -24.72 -0.51
N VAL A 356 4.31 -24.70 -1.34
CA VAL A 356 4.21 -23.74 -2.44
C VAL A 356 4.02 -22.35 -1.84
N GLY A 357 4.95 -21.44 -2.09
CA GLY A 357 4.85 -20.07 -1.59
C GLY A 357 3.51 -19.42 -2.00
N PRO A 358 2.95 -18.52 -1.18
CA PRO A 358 1.66 -17.92 -1.49
C PRO A 358 1.74 -17.08 -2.77
N TYR A 359 0.85 -17.36 -3.72
CA TYR A 359 0.75 -16.58 -4.95
C TYR A 359 -0.20 -15.41 -4.75
N ALA A 360 0.24 -14.35 -4.05
CA ALA A 360 -0.64 -13.22 -3.72
C ALA A 360 -1.23 -12.53 -4.97
N VAL A 361 -2.53 -12.26 -4.99
CA VAL A 361 -3.21 -11.64 -6.14
C VAL A 361 -4.07 -10.48 -5.69
N VAL A 362 -4.48 -9.65 -6.64
CA VAL A 362 -5.50 -8.62 -6.41
C VAL A 362 -6.86 -9.16 -6.85
N GLY A 363 -7.88 -8.93 -6.04
CA GLY A 363 -9.24 -9.36 -6.32
C GLY A 363 -9.73 -8.84 -7.67
N ASN A 364 -10.41 -9.69 -8.43
CA ASN A 364 -10.88 -9.44 -9.80
C ASN A 364 -9.78 -9.14 -10.85
N THR A 365 -8.49 -9.31 -10.52
CA THR A 365 -7.37 -9.06 -11.43
C THR A 365 -6.68 -10.36 -11.83
N THR A 366 -6.54 -10.60 -13.13
CA THR A 366 -5.75 -11.71 -13.67
C THR A 366 -4.26 -11.45 -13.43
N ARG A 367 -3.58 -12.41 -12.80
CA ARG A 367 -2.13 -12.42 -12.63
C ARG A 367 -1.52 -13.54 -13.46
N SER A 368 -0.45 -13.21 -14.19
CA SER A 368 0.41 -14.19 -14.85
C SER A 368 1.68 -14.37 -14.03
N VAL A 369 2.02 -15.62 -13.72
CA VAL A 369 3.25 -15.98 -13.00
C VAL A 369 4.17 -16.73 -13.96
N PRO A 370 5.40 -16.25 -14.21
CA PRO A 370 6.35 -16.90 -15.12
C PRO A 370 6.89 -18.21 -14.52
N ALA A 371 7.37 -19.09 -15.39
CA ALA A 371 7.86 -20.44 -15.04
C ALA A 371 8.92 -20.43 -13.92
N ALA A 372 9.82 -19.45 -13.92
CA ALA A 372 10.88 -19.31 -12.90
C ALA A 372 10.36 -19.19 -11.46
N SER A 373 9.14 -18.66 -11.28
CA SER A 373 8.43 -18.56 -10.00
C SER A 373 7.14 -19.39 -9.98
N GLY A 374 6.97 -20.27 -10.96
CA GLY A 374 5.75 -21.05 -11.19
C GLY A 374 5.65 -22.27 -10.29
N VAL A 375 4.67 -23.13 -10.54
CA VAL A 375 4.39 -24.29 -9.66
C VAL A 375 5.49 -25.36 -9.67
N LEU A 376 6.30 -25.41 -10.73
CA LEU A 376 7.44 -26.32 -10.85
C LEU A 376 8.70 -25.83 -10.11
N SER A 377 8.74 -24.56 -9.66
CA SER A 377 9.92 -24.00 -9.00
C SER A 377 10.31 -24.70 -7.69
N ASN A 378 9.38 -25.44 -7.07
CA ASN A 378 9.63 -26.22 -5.85
C ASN A 378 10.12 -27.65 -6.11
N TYR A 379 10.20 -28.07 -7.37
CA TYR A 379 10.61 -29.41 -7.76
C TYR A 379 11.93 -29.39 -8.52
N ALA A 380 12.76 -30.39 -8.27
CA ALA A 380 13.93 -30.66 -9.10
C ALA A 380 13.70 -31.91 -9.95
N ALA A 381 14.19 -31.85 -11.17
CA ALA A 381 14.24 -32.99 -12.07
C ALA A 381 15.56 -33.74 -11.89
N TYR A 382 15.50 -35.05 -12.04
CA TYR A 382 16.64 -35.92 -11.87
C TYR A 382 16.73 -36.92 -13.01
N PRO A 383 17.91 -37.51 -13.24
CA PRO A 383 18.05 -38.50 -14.28
C PRO A 383 17.44 -39.85 -13.85
N ALA A 384 16.93 -40.60 -14.83
CA ALA A 384 16.38 -41.95 -14.63
C ALA A 384 17.46 -42.99 -14.29
N ALA A 385 18.70 -42.70 -14.63
CA ALA A 385 19.86 -43.50 -14.27
C ALA A 385 21.03 -42.58 -13.87
N PRO A 386 21.94 -43.03 -12.98
CA PRO A 386 23.09 -42.22 -12.55
C PRO A 386 23.90 -41.68 -13.73
N GLY A 387 24.25 -40.39 -13.70
CA GLY A 387 25.02 -39.71 -14.76
C GLY A 387 24.25 -39.42 -16.06
N GLY A 388 22.95 -39.71 -16.12
CA GLY A 388 22.10 -39.37 -17.27
C GLY A 388 21.65 -37.91 -17.31
N LEU A 389 20.87 -37.55 -18.33
CA LEU A 389 20.20 -36.25 -18.41
C LEU A 389 19.00 -36.20 -17.46
N PRO A 390 18.73 -35.07 -16.78
CA PRO A 390 17.51 -34.90 -15.98
C PRO A 390 16.24 -35.08 -16.81
N ALA A 391 15.19 -35.59 -16.17
CA ALA A 391 13.86 -35.60 -16.76
C ALA A 391 13.37 -34.18 -17.09
N THR A 392 12.47 -34.07 -18.05
CA THR A 392 11.75 -32.82 -18.32
C THR A 392 10.51 -32.78 -17.43
N LEU A 393 10.42 -31.82 -16.52
CA LEU A 393 9.21 -31.67 -15.71
C LEU A 393 8.09 -31.01 -16.51
N SER A 394 6.86 -31.40 -16.20
CA SER A 394 5.65 -30.76 -16.69
C SER A 394 4.66 -30.47 -15.57
N ALA A 395 3.82 -29.45 -15.76
CA ALA A 395 2.67 -29.17 -14.91
C ALA A 395 1.40 -28.95 -15.72
N VAL A 396 0.25 -29.27 -15.12
CA VAL A 396 -1.08 -29.06 -15.71
C VAL A 396 -2.09 -28.66 -14.63
N SER A 397 -3.18 -28.01 -15.04
CA SER A 397 -4.30 -27.69 -14.14
C SER A 397 -4.94 -28.99 -13.61
N ALA A 398 -5.32 -29.00 -12.34
CA ALA A 398 -6.02 -30.11 -11.71
C ALA A 398 -7.37 -29.66 -11.10
N PRO A 399 -8.32 -30.59 -10.87
CA PRO A 399 -9.53 -30.31 -10.10
C PRO A 399 -9.19 -29.87 -8.66
N GLY A 400 -10.01 -28.99 -8.07
CA GLY A 400 -9.87 -28.56 -6.67
C GLY A 400 -9.50 -27.09 -6.46
N SER A 401 -9.32 -26.31 -7.53
CA SER A 401 -9.19 -24.85 -7.42
C SER A 401 -10.48 -24.23 -6.86
N THR A 402 -10.41 -23.05 -6.24
CA THR A 402 -11.62 -22.38 -5.69
C THR A 402 -12.71 -22.28 -6.77
N PRO A 403 -13.95 -22.72 -6.48
CA PRO A 403 -15.06 -22.55 -7.41
C PRO A 403 -15.30 -21.07 -7.78
N GLY A 404 -15.18 -20.76 -9.07
CA GLY A 404 -15.39 -19.42 -9.63
C GLY A 404 -14.09 -18.69 -10.02
N SER A 405 -12.93 -19.16 -9.58
CA SER A 405 -11.63 -18.68 -10.05
C SER A 405 -11.28 -19.33 -11.40
N SER A 406 -10.54 -18.63 -12.25
CA SER A 406 -10.05 -19.18 -13.53
C SER A 406 -8.56 -19.48 -13.44
N VAL A 407 -8.18 -20.69 -13.78
CA VAL A 407 -6.79 -21.17 -13.68
C VAL A 407 -6.36 -21.79 -15.00
N THR A 408 -5.17 -21.43 -15.48
CA THR A 408 -4.48 -22.16 -16.54
C THR A 408 -3.03 -22.35 -16.15
N VAL A 409 -2.62 -23.60 -15.92
CA VAL A 409 -1.22 -23.97 -15.71
C VAL A 409 -0.65 -24.51 -17.02
N ASN A 410 0.49 -23.96 -17.42
CA ASN A 410 1.21 -24.37 -18.61
C ASN A 410 2.22 -25.47 -18.27
N ASN A 411 2.64 -26.22 -19.30
CA ASN A 411 3.58 -27.33 -19.17
C ASN A 411 4.92 -26.92 -18.52
N ASP A 412 5.38 -25.69 -18.73
CA ASP A 412 6.61 -25.16 -18.15
C ASP A 412 6.47 -24.73 -16.67
N GLY A 413 5.29 -24.91 -16.07
CA GLY A 413 4.99 -24.51 -14.70
C GLY A 413 4.58 -23.05 -14.54
N SER A 414 4.62 -22.24 -15.59
CA SER A 414 3.98 -20.92 -15.58
C SER A 414 2.46 -21.06 -15.47
N PHE A 415 1.78 -20.06 -14.95
CA PHE A 415 0.33 -20.10 -14.85
C PHE A 415 -0.31 -18.72 -14.89
N THR A 416 -1.59 -18.70 -15.27
CA THR A 416 -2.47 -17.54 -15.13
C THR A 416 -3.56 -17.85 -14.12
N PHE A 417 -3.83 -16.90 -13.24
CA PHE A 417 -4.84 -17.01 -12.19
C PHE A 417 -5.70 -15.75 -12.18
N THR A 418 -7.02 -15.91 -12.27
CA THR A 418 -7.98 -14.83 -11.98
C THR A 418 -8.82 -15.27 -10.79
N PRO A 419 -8.85 -14.49 -9.69
CA PRO A 419 -9.69 -14.79 -8.54
C PRO A 419 -11.16 -14.89 -8.90
N LYS A 420 -11.92 -15.55 -8.03
CA LYS A 420 -13.37 -15.54 -8.09
C LYS A 420 -13.87 -14.10 -8.03
N VAL A 421 -14.91 -13.83 -8.82
CA VAL A 421 -15.52 -12.50 -8.88
C VAL A 421 -15.98 -12.06 -7.49
N GLY A 422 -15.61 -10.83 -7.12
CA GLY A 422 -15.96 -10.21 -5.84
C GLY A 422 -14.99 -10.50 -4.69
N ASP A 423 -14.02 -11.40 -4.85
CA ASP A 423 -13.03 -11.64 -3.82
C ASP A 423 -12.15 -10.40 -3.56
N GLY A 424 -11.74 -10.22 -2.31
CA GLY A 424 -10.96 -9.06 -1.88
C GLY A 424 -10.12 -9.35 -0.63
N SER A 425 -9.70 -8.30 0.07
CA SER A 425 -8.88 -8.42 1.27
C SER A 425 -9.46 -9.39 2.29
N GLY A 426 -8.65 -10.34 2.75
CA GLY A 426 -9.03 -11.35 3.74
C GLY A 426 -9.53 -12.66 3.15
N THR A 427 -9.75 -12.74 1.84
CA THR A 427 -10.03 -14.01 1.14
C THR A 427 -8.72 -14.72 0.77
N THR A 428 -8.71 -16.05 0.82
CA THR A 428 -7.65 -16.88 0.26
C THR A 428 -8.26 -17.88 -0.70
N ASP A 429 -7.81 -17.83 -1.95
CA ASP A 429 -8.16 -18.78 -2.99
C ASP A 429 -7.19 -19.96 -3.03
N THR A 430 -7.57 -21.01 -3.74
CA THR A 430 -6.74 -22.19 -3.97
C THR A 430 -6.53 -22.43 -5.46
N LEU A 431 -5.28 -22.67 -5.85
CA LEU A 431 -4.83 -23.10 -7.16
C LEU A 431 -4.53 -24.60 -7.11
N ALA A 432 -5.23 -25.41 -7.90
CA ALA A 432 -4.97 -26.85 -8.01
C ALA A 432 -4.22 -27.22 -9.30
N TYR A 433 -3.18 -28.04 -9.16
CA TYR A 433 -2.28 -28.44 -10.26
C TYR A 433 -1.71 -29.85 -10.02
N SER A 434 -1.20 -30.48 -11.07
CA SER A 434 -0.41 -31.71 -10.97
C SER A 434 0.95 -31.50 -11.62
N VAL A 435 1.96 -32.23 -11.13
CA VAL A 435 3.33 -32.24 -11.66
C VAL A 435 3.68 -33.62 -12.19
N SER A 436 4.48 -33.69 -13.25
CA SER A 436 4.96 -34.95 -13.83
C SER A 436 6.41 -34.83 -14.24
N ASP A 437 7.12 -35.97 -14.25
CA ASP A 437 8.46 -36.09 -14.83
C ASP A 437 8.44 -36.50 -16.30
N ASN A 438 7.26 -36.65 -16.91
CA ASN A 438 7.05 -37.20 -18.25
C ASN A 438 7.70 -38.58 -18.49
N ALA A 439 7.99 -39.31 -17.41
CA ALA A 439 8.66 -40.62 -17.41
C ALA A 439 7.88 -41.67 -16.61
N GLY A 440 6.57 -41.45 -16.43
CA GLY A 440 5.66 -42.38 -15.75
C GLY A 440 5.28 -41.97 -14.33
N CYS A 441 5.82 -40.87 -13.79
CA CYS A 441 5.35 -40.29 -12.54
C CYS A 441 4.47 -39.05 -12.78
N THR A 442 3.28 -39.05 -12.17
CA THR A 442 2.40 -37.89 -12.09
C THR A 442 1.87 -37.79 -10.66
N SER A 443 1.90 -36.59 -10.08
CA SER A 443 1.36 -36.33 -8.76
C SER A 443 -0.16 -36.46 -8.74
N PRO A 444 -0.77 -36.77 -7.59
CA PRO A 444 -2.17 -36.40 -7.32
C PRO A 444 -2.40 -34.89 -7.53
N ALA A 445 -3.65 -34.44 -7.46
CA ALA A 445 -3.96 -33.01 -7.47
C ALA A 445 -3.34 -32.34 -6.23
N LEU A 446 -2.41 -31.42 -6.46
CA LEU A 446 -1.78 -30.58 -5.46
C LEU A 446 -2.50 -29.25 -5.36
N SER A 447 -2.34 -28.54 -4.25
CA SER A 447 -2.99 -27.24 -4.01
C SER A 447 -2.01 -26.19 -3.51
N ALA A 448 -2.14 -24.97 -4.02
CA ALA A 448 -1.40 -23.78 -3.61
C ALA A 448 -2.35 -22.68 -3.12
N ASN A 449 -1.99 -22.01 -2.03
CA ASN A 449 -2.76 -20.88 -1.52
C ASN A 449 -2.48 -19.61 -2.34
N VAL A 450 -3.55 -18.88 -2.64
CA VAL A 450 -3.57 -17.66 -3.43
C VAL A 450 -4.25 -16.56 -2.60
N PRO A 451 -3.54 -15.91 -1.66
CA PRO A 451 -4.13 -14.88 -0.83
C PRO A 451 -4.52 -13.66 -1.69
N VAL A 452 -5.71 -13.12 -1.46
CA VAL A 452 -6.26 -12.00 -2.22
C VAL A 452 -6.11 -10.70 -1.41
N SER A 453 -5.46 -9.69 -2.00
CA SER A 453 -5.25 -8.38 -1.42
C SER A 453 -6.02 -7.31 -2.18
N GLY A 454 -6.94 -6.62 -1.51
CA GLY A 454 -7.78 -5.59 -2.12
C GLY A 454 -8.63 -6.11 -3.29
N ARG A 455 -9.38 -5.21 -3.93
CA ARG A 455 -10.25 -5.55 -5.05
C ARG A 455 -10.35 -4.40 -6.04
N VAL A 456 -10.29 -4.73 -7.33
CA VAL A 456 -10.48 -3.77 -8.42
C VAL A 456 -11.67 -4.16 -9.28
N TRP A 457 -12.62 -3.26 -9.50
CA TRP A 457 -13.67 -3.43 -10.51
C TRP A 457 -13.26 -2.74 -11.80
N TYR A 458 -13.18 -3.49 -12.90
CA TYR A 458 -12.76 -2.98 -14.20
C TYR A 458 -13.97 -2.58 -15.04
N VAL A 459 -13.89 -1.39 -15.65
CA VAL A 459 -14.86 -0.85 -16.59
C VAL A 459 -14.14 -0.52 -17.89
N ASP A 460 -14.64 -1.03 -19.01
CA ASP A 460 -14.15 -0.74 -20.35
C ASP A 460 -15.36 -0.74 -21.28
N ASN A 461 -15.65 0.39 -21.93
CA ASN A 461 -16.84 0.51 -22.79
C ASN A 461 -16.71 -0.24 -24.13
N THR A 462 -15.54 -0.82 -24.42
CA THR A 462 -15.28 -1.63 -25.63
C THR A 462 -15.46 -3.13 -25.42
N ALA A 463 -15.65 -3.58 -24.18
CA ALA A 463 -15.79 -5.00 -23.88
C ALA A 463 -17.13 -5.58 -24.37
N ALA A 464 -17.27 -6.90 -24.24
CA ALA A 464 -18.53 -7.56 -24.57
C ALA A 464 -19.61 -7.24 -23.52
N ALA A 465 -20.87 -7.14 -23.96
CA ALA A 465 -21.99 -7.04 -23.04
C ALA A 465 -22.04 -8.25 -22.08
N GLY A 466 -22.39 -7.99 -20.81
CA GLY A 466 -22.49 -9.05 -19.79
C GLY A 466 -21.19 -9.38 -19.05
N GLY A 467 -20.13 -8.57 -19.20
CA GLY A 467 -18.93 -8.67 -18.36
C GLY A 467 -19.25 -8.62 -16.86
N ASP A 468 -18.40 -9.27 -16.06
CA ASP A 468 -18.57 -9.44 -14.61
C ASP A 468 -17.66 -8.53 -13.78
N GLY A 469 -16.91 -7.64 -14.43
CA GLY A 469 -16.08 -6.63 -13.79
C GLY A 469 -14.66 -7.07 -13.45
N ARG A 470 -14.25 -8.27 -13.84
CA ARG A 470 -12.85 -8.72 -13.75
C ARG A 470 -12.01 -8.16 -14.89
N SER A 471 -10.68 -8.16 -14.75
CA SER A 471 -9.77 -7.57 -15.75
C SER A 471 -9.88 -8.18 -17.15
N GLY A 472 -10.25 -9.46 -17.27
CA GLY A 472 -10.48 -10.14 -18.55
C GLY A 472 -11.91 -10.00 -19.08
N THR A 473 -12.86 -9.61 -18.24
CA THR A 473 -14.30 -9.52 -18.53
C THR A 473 -14.88 -8.26 -17.86
N PRO A 474 -14.38 -7.06 -18.19
CA PRO A 474 -14.75 -5.82 -17.50
C PRO A 474 -16.21 -5.45 -17.76
N PHE A 475 -16.79 -4.63 -16.90
CA PHE A 475 -18.12 -4.07 -17.14
C PHE A 475 -18.09 -3.05 -18.29
N GLN A 476 -19.17 -2.98 -19.06
CA GLN A 476 -19.35 -1.98 -20.12
C GLN A 476 -19.53 -0.54 -19.60
N GLY A 477 -19.93 -0.37 -18.34
CA GLY A 477 -20.23 0.94 -17.78
C GLY A 477 -20.30 0.94 -16.26
N LEU A 478 -20.31 2.14 -15.69
CA LEU A 478 -20.24 2.35 -14.24
C LEU A 478 -21.50 1.92 -13.48
N SER A 479 -22.65 1.84 -14.17
CA SER A 479 -23.91 1.40 -13.54
C SER A 479 -23.79 -0.01 -12.94
N SER A 480 -23.15 -0.94 -13.64
CA SER A 480 -22.96 -2.32 -13.16
C SER A 480 -22.09 -2.39 -11.90
N VAL A 481 -21.14 -1.47 -11.75
CA VAL A 481 -20.24 -1.41 -10.58
C VAL A 481 -20.98 -1.02 -9.30
N SER A 482 -21.99 -0.16 -9.41
CA SER A 482 -22.72 0.36 -8.24
C SER A 482 -23.37 -0.74 -7.39
N GLY A 483 -23.85 -1.81 -8.03
CA GLY A 483 -24.52 -2.95 -7.39
C GLY A 483 -23.57 -3.99 -6.76
N VAL A 484 -22.29 -4.01 -7.14
CA VAL A 484 -21.34 -5.07 -6.72
C VAL A 484 -20.16 -4.55 -5.90
N SER A 485 -19.80 -3.27 -6.05
CA SER A 485 -18.67 -2.70 -5.30
C SER A 485 -18.98 -2.49 -3.82
N SER A 486 -17.95 -2.45 -2.98
CA SER A 486 -18.06 -2.13 -1.56
C SER A 486 -17.27 -0.87 -1.21
N ALA A 487 -17.45 -0.34 0.00
CA ALA A 487 -16.59 0.70 0.55
C ALA A 487 -15.12 0.25 0.54
N GLY A 488 -14.20 1.15 0.22
CA GLY A 488 -12.76 0.86 0.11
C GLY A 488 -12.33 0.20 -1.21
N ASP A 489 -13.26 -0.18 -2.10
CA ASP A 489 -12.91 -0.78 -3.38
C ASP A 489 -12.22 0.22 -4.32
N THR A 490 -11.42 -0.30 -5.24
CA THR A 490 -10.94 0.47 -6.39
C THR A 490 -11.79 0.17 -7.61
N VAL A 491 -12.17 1.21 -8.36
CA VAL A 491 -12.84 1.11 -9.65
C VAL A 491 -11.89 1.67 -10.69
N TYR A 492 -11.53 0.86 -11.68
CA TYR A 492 -10.67 1.26 -12.78
C TYR A 492 -11.50 1.43 -14.05
N VAL A 493 -11.38 2.59 -14.70
CA VAL A 493 -12.02 2.86 -15.99
C VAL A 493 -10.94 2.93 -17.08
N ALA A 494 -10.99 2.01 -18.03
CA ALA A 494 -10.12 2.02 -19.21
C ALA A 494 -10.50 3.17 -20.15
N HIS A 495 -9.55 3.66 -20.96
CA HIS A 495 -9.83 4.68 -21.98
C HIS A 495 -10.97 4.25 -22.91
N GLY A 496 -10.94 2.99 -23.35
CA GLY A 496 -11.94 2.40 -24.24
C GLY A 496 -12.07 3.16 -25.57
N SER A 497 -13.28 3.20 -26.13
CA SER A 497 -13.62 3.98 -27.34
C SER A 497 -14.71 5.00 -27.02
N GLY A 498 -14.39 6.29 -27.12
CA GLY A 498 -15.36 7.34 -26.79
C GLY A 498 -15.69 7.42 -25.29
N ALA A 499 -16.84 8.01 -24.95
CA ALA A 499 -17.20 8.25 -23.56
C ALA A 499 -17.87 7.03 -22.90
N THR A 500 -17.48 6.72 -21.66
CA THR A 500 -18.14 5.74 -20.80
C THR A 500 -19.29 6.40 -20.05
N SER A 501 -20.50 5.84 -20.14
CA SER A 501 -21.65 6.40 -19.42
C SER A 501 -21.45 6.27 -17.90
N SER A 502 -21.61 7.39 -17.20
CA SER A 502 -21.55 7.49 -15.74
C SER A 502 -22.88 7.15 -15.07
N ALA A 503 -24.00 7.38 -15.74
CA ALA A 503 -25.37 7.20 -15.23
C ALA A 503 -25.61 7.74 -13.79
N GLY A 504 -24.84 8.74 -13.33
CA GLY A 504 -24.98 9.30 -11.98
C GLY A 504 -24.25 8.50 -10.89
N PHE A 505 -23.04 8.01 -11.20
CA PHE A 505 -22.28 7.15 -10.30
C PHE A 505 -22.03 7.80 -8.93
N THR A 506 -22.57 7.16 -7.88
CA THR A 506 -22.35 7.54 -6.48
C THR A 506 -21.26 6.65 -5.88
N LEU A 507 -20.18 7.27 -5.41
CA LEU A 507 -19.08 6.57 -4.77
C LEU A 507 -19.49 6.10 -3.36
N LYS A 508 -18.86 5.02 -2.90
CA LYS A 508 -18.96 4.52 -1.52
C LYS A 508 -17.80 5.07 -0.69
N ALA A 509 -17.90 4.98 0.64
CA ALA A 509 -16.84 5.48 1.52
C ALA A 509 -15.48 4.85 1.19
N SER A 510 -14.42 5.66 1.18
CA SER A 510 -13.03 5.27 0.88
C SER A 510 -12.83 4.62 -0.51
N GLN A 511 -13.80 4.75 -1.41
CA GLN A 511 -13.71 4.19 -2.76
C GLN A 511 -12.80 5.07 -3.64
N ARG A 512 -12.01 4.40 -4.49
CA ARG A 512 -11.11 5.03 -5.44
C ARG A 512 -11.66 4.86 -6.85
N LEU A 513 -11.82 5.94 -7.62
CA LEU A 513 -12.20 5.89 -9.03
C LEU A 513 -11.01 6.38 -9.87
N ILE A 514 -10.36 5.44 -10.54
CA ILE A 514 -9.10 5.65 -11.25
C ILE A 514 -9.33 5.43 -12.74
N GLY A 515 -9.08 6.44 -13.56
CA GLY A 515 -9.06 6.31 -15.01
C GLY A 515 -7.68 5.95 -15.55
N GLY A 516 -7.64 5.41 -16.77
CA GLY A 516 -6.41 5.08 -17.48
C GLY A 516 -5.42 6.24 -17.71
N GLY A 517 -5.79 7.50 -17.41
CA GLY A 517 -4.87 8.64 -17.50
C GLY A 517 -3.74 8.64 -16.46
N VAL A 518 -3.78 7.72 -15.48
CA VAL A 518 -2.74 7.48 -14.47
C VAL A 518 -2.53 5.97 -14.29
N PRO A 519 -1.39 5.51 -13.73
CA PRO A 519 -1.20 4.08 -13.50
C PRO A 519 -2.14 3.57 -12.40
N LEU A 520 -2.71 2.37 -12.60
CA LEU A 520 -3.46 1.66 -11.57
C LEU A 520 -2.48 0.96 -10.63
N THR A 521 -2.41 1.46 -9.40
CA THR A 521 -1.56 0.90 -8.34
C THR A 521 -2.37 0.46 -7.13
N LEU A 522 -1.99 -0.68 -6.55
CA LEU A 522 -2.57 -1.20 -5.31
C LEU A 522 -1.48 -1.91 -4.50
N SER A 523 -1.37 -1.57 -3.21
CA SER A 523 -0.37 -2.16 -2.29
C SER A 523 1.08 -2.09 -2.81
N GLY A 524 1.43 -1.02 -3.53
CA GLY A 524 2.75 -0.82 -4.13
C GLY A 524 3.00 -1.54 -5.46
N ALA A 525 2.09 -2.40 -5.92
CA ALA A 525 2.17 -3.06 -7.22
C ALA A 525 1.43 -2.25 -8.30
N THR A 526 2.07 -2.06 -9.46
CA THR A 526 1.42 -1.51 -10.66
C THR A 526 0.69 -2.63 -11.38
N LEU A 527 -0.64 -2.58 -11.38
CA LEU A 527 -1.51 -3.56 -12.04
C LEU A 527 -1.73 -3.21 -13.51
N ARG A 528 -1.76 -1.92 -13.83
CA ARG A 528 -1.79 -1.39 -15.21
C ARG A 528 -0.98 -0.09 -15.29
N PRO A 529 -0.15 0.10 -16.33
CA PRO A 529 0.49 1.39 -16.58
C PRO A 529 -0.54 2.43 -17.05
N THR A 530 -0.12 3.69 -17.14
CA THR A 530 -0.90 4.74 -17.80
C THR A 530 -1.24 4.33 -19.23
N ASP A 531 -2.48 4.56 -19.63
CA ASP A 531 -2.97 4.33 -20.98
C ASP A 531 -2.37 5.38 -21.94
N PRO A 532 -1.67 4.97 -23.01
CA PRO A 532 -1.11 5.92 -23.97
C PRO A 532 -2.17 6.74 -24.71
N ALA A 533 -3.43 6.29 -24.74
CA ALA A 533 -4.55 7.07 -25.29
C ALA A 533 -5.02 8.20 -24.35
N GLY A 534 -4.58 8.19 -23.09
CA GLY A 534 -4.89 9.21 -22.09
C GLY A 534 -6.08 8.88 -21.19
N ALA A 535 -6.62 9.92 -20.55
CA ALA A 535 -7.70 9.78 -19.56
C ALA A 535 -9.05 9.38 -20.21
N PRO A 536 -9.77 8.36 -19.70
CA PRO A 536 -11.13 8.06 -20.13
C PRO A 536 -12.06 9.24 -19.87
N THR A 537 -13.08 9.38 -20.73
CA THR A 537 -14.15 10.36 -20.52
C THR A 537 -15.40 9.68 -19.98
N LEU A 538 -15.87 10.14 -18.82
CA LEU A 538 -17.17 9.80 -18.28
C LEU A 538 -18.22 10.78 -18.81
N SER A 539 -19.34 10.31 -19.33
CA SER A 539 -20.42 11.16 -19.84
C SER A 539 -21.76 10.93 -19.16
N GLY A 540 -22.67 11.91 -19.22
CA GLY A 540 -24.03 11.81 -18.70
C GLY A 540 -24.23 12.63 -17.42
N ALA A 541 -24.56 11.96 -16.31
CA ALA A 541 -24.77 12.62 -15.02
C ALA A 541 -23.48 12.69 -14.17
N GLY A 542 -23.45 13.62 -13.22
CA GLY A 542 -22.28 13.81 -12.34
C GLY A 542 -21.86 12.64 -11.47
N LEU A 543 -20.68 12.80 -10.88
CA LEU A 543 -20.20 11.95 -9.79
C LEU A 543 -20.72 12.49 -8.45
N THR A 544 -21.21 11.61 -7.59
CA THR A 544 -21.58 11.96 -6.21
C THR A 544 -20.61 11.32 -5.23
N LEU A 545 -20.00 12.13 -4.38
CA LEU A 545 -19.03 11.70 -3.38
C LEU A 545 -19.73 11.16 -2.12
N ALA A 546 -19.12 10.14 -1.52
CA ALA A 546 -19.31 9.76 -0.13
C ALA A 546 -18.11 10.25 0.70
N GLN A 547 -17.77 9.55 1.79
CA GLN A 547 -16.61 9.90 2.62
C GLN A 547 -15.30 9.44 1.99
N ASP A 548 -14.28 10.30 2.04
CA ASP A 548 -12.87 9.96 1.81
C ASP A 548 -12.57 9.33 0.44
N ASN A 549 -13.10 9.95 -0.63
CA ASN A 549 -12.94 9.43 -2.00
C ASN A 549 -11.68 9.95 -2.71
N GLU A 550 -11.15 9.11 -3.59
CA GLU A 550 -10.05 9.44 -4.52
C GLU A 550 -10.56 9.38 -5.96
N LEU A 551 -10.31 10.45 -6.73
CA LEU A 551 -10.55 10.49 -8.17
C LEU A 551 -9.23 10.76 -8.90
N ALA A 552 -8.85 9.93 -9.86
CA ALA A 552 -7.60 10.16 -10.59
C ALA A 552 -7.67 9.82 -12.08
N GLY A 553 -6.96 10.58 -12.91
CA GLY A 553 -6.70 10.27 -14.32
C GLY A 553 -7.94 10.08 -15.20
N LEU A 554 -8.99 10.86 -14.98
CA LEU A 554 -10.26 10.76 -15.71
C LEU A 554 -10.83 12.13 -16.09
N ASN A 555 -11.59 12.18 -17.18
CA ASN A 555 -12.36 13.34 -17.59
C ASN A 555 -13.84 13.11 -17.24
N VAL A 556 -14.52 14.11 -16.67
CA VAL A 556 -15.94 14.09 -16.35
C VAL A 556 -16.66 15.11 -17.23
N ASN A 557 -17.55 14.65 -18.10
CA ASN A 557 -18.33 15.48 -19.01
C ASN A 557 -19.83 15.32 -18.74
N THR A 558 -20.45 16.26 -18.03
CA THR A 558 -21.85 16.15 -17.63
C THR A 558 -22.79 17.03 -18.45
N THR A 559 -23.97 16.47 -18.69
CA THR A 559 -25.13 17.16 -19.28
C THR A 559 -26.32 17.23 -18.31
N SER A 560 -26.19 16.61 -17.13
CA SER A 560 -27.18 16.64 -16.06
C SER A 560 -26.51 16.61 -14.69
N GLY A 561 -26.92 17.49 -13.79
CA GLY A 561 -26.32 17.64 -12.47
C GLY A 561 -24.90 18.22 -12.50
N ALA A 562 -24.37 18.55 -11.30
CA ALA A 562 -23.01 19.05 -11.18
C ALA A 562 -21.99 18.01 -11.67
N GLY A 563 -20.82 18.45 -12.15
CA GLY A 563 -19.76 17.53 -12.57
C GLY A 563 -19.34 16.58 -11.45
N ILE A 564 -19.02 17.15 -10.29
CA ILE A 564 -18.77 16.42 -9.04
C ILE A 564 -19.56 17.10 -7.91
N ALA A 565 -20.37 16.33 -7.18
CA ALA A 565 -21.17 16.80 -6.07
C ALA A 565 -20.83 16.05 -4.77
N GLY A 566 -20.96 16.71 -3.62
CA GLY A 566 -20.74 16.05 -2.33
C GLY A 566 -21.10 16.91 -1.13
N THR A 567 -21.62 16.27 -0.08
CA THR A 567 -21.96 16.91 1.20
C THR A 567 -21.32 16.13 2.34
N SER A 568 -20.60 16.78 3.25
CA SER A 568 -19.90 16.13 4.36
C SER A 568 -19.02 14.94 3.90
N PHE A 569 -18.30 15.14 2.79
CA PHE A 569 -17.63 14.08 2.03
C PHE A 569 -16.29 13.61 2.62
N GLY A 570 -15.98 13.92 3.88
CA GLY A 570 -14.65 13.67 4.44
C GLY A 570 -13.58 14.38 3.60
N THR A 571 -12.59 13.66 3.11
CA THR A 571 -11.55 14.18 2.21
C THR A 571 -11.80 13.80 0.74
N LEU A 572 -11.80 14.78 -0.16
CA LEU A 572 -11.71 14.52 -1.61
C LEU A 572 -10.26 14.66 -2.05
N THR A 573 -9.67 13.58 -2.55
CA THR A 573 -8.36 13.59 -3.20
C THR A 573 -8.51 13.54 -4.71
N THR A 574 -7.88 14.47 -5.44
CA THR A 574 -7.89 14.43 -6.91
C THR A 574 -6.51 14.65 -7.54
N SER A 575 -6.24 13.94 -8.64
CA SER A 575 -5.03 14.11 -9.46
C SER A 575 -5.31 13.79 -10.92
N GLY A 576 -4.96 14.71 -11.84
CA GLY A 576 -5.16 14.50 -13.28
C GLY A 576 -6.63 14.35 -13.67
N VAL A 577 -7.53 15.07 -12.98
CA VAL A 577 -8.97 15.08 -13.27
C VAL A 577 -9.35 16.35 -14.03
N SER A 578 -10.16 16.20 -15.08
CA SER A 578 -10.78 17.33 -15.80
C SER A 578 -12.30 17.25 -15.71
N VAL A 579 -12.98 18.37 -15.50
CA VAL A 579 -14.45 18.43 -15.43
C VAL A 579 -14.99 19.41 -16.46
N THR A 580 -16.07 19.04 -17.15
CA THR A 580 -16.85 19.90 -18.03
C THR A 580 -18.33 19.64 -17.77
N ALA A 581 -19.04 20.62 -17.22
CA ALA A 581 -20.46 20.54 -16.91
C ALA A 581 -21.29 21.50 -17.77
N SER A 582 -22.41 21.02 -18.28
CA SER A 582 -23.36 21.81 -19.07
C SER A 582 -24.68 21.97 -18.34
N GLY A 583 -25.14 23.21 -18.15
CA GLY A 583 -26.37 23.54 -17.41
C GLY A 583 -26.25 23.35 -15.89
N ALA A 584 -25.04 23.20 -15.35
CA ALA A 584 -24.81 22.90 -13.93
C ALA A 584 -23.39 23.30 -13.48
N PRO A 585 -23.11 23.35 -12.16
CA PRO A 585 -21.77 23.60 -11.63
C PRO A 585 -20.77 22.52 -12.06
N ALA A 586 -19.51 22.89 -12.28
CA ALA A 586 -18.42 21.93 -12.42
C ALA A 586 -18.22 21.14 -11.11
N LEU A 587 -18.21 21.86 -9.99
CA LEU A 587 -18.15 21.30 -8.64
C LEU A 587 -19.28 21.89 -7.81
N ASP A 588 -19.94 21.06 -7.02
CA ASP A 588 -20.91 21.47 -5.99
C ASP A 588 -20.62 20.73 -4.67
N LEU A 589 -19.73 21.31 -3.86
CA LEU A 589 -19.14 20.64 -2.71
C LEU A 589 -19.45 21.40 -1.42
N SER A 590 -19.87 20.67 -0.39
CA SER A 590 -20.15 21.23 0.93
C SER A 590 -19.61 20.40 2.09
N GLY A 591 -19.08 21.05 3.12
CA GLY A 591 -18.79 20.43 4.42
C GLY A 591 -17.65 19.40 4.47
N GLY A 592 -16.68 19.42 3.55
CA GLY A 592 -15.56 18.47 3.50
C GLY A 592 -14.19 19.12 3.27
N THR A 593 -13.14 18.30 3.25
CA THR A 593 -11.74 18.71 3.08
C THR A 593 -11.25 18.41 1.66
N LEU A 594 -10.64 19.40 1.02
CA LEU A 594 -10.10 19.28 -0.33
C LEU A 594 -8.60 18.97 -0.24
N ALA A 595 -8.18 17.91 -0.92
CA ALA A 595 -6.81 17.63 -1.29
C ALA A 595 -6.78 17.47 -2.82
N ALA A 596 -7.22 18.52 -3.52
CA ALA A 596 -7.72 18.40 -4.88
C ALA A 596 -6.88 19.21 -5.88
N THR A 597 -6.35 18.53 -6.90
CA THR A 597 -5.72 19.16 -8.06
C THR A 597 -6.44 18.73 -9.33
N PHE A 598 -6.98 19.72 -10.05
CA PHE A 598 -7.67 19.53 -11.32
C PHE A 598 -6.82 20.09 -12.46
N SER A 599 -6.80 19.38 -13.59
CA SER A 599 -6.20 19.92 -14.81
C SER A 599 -7.11 20.98 -15.42
N LYS A 600 -8.43 20.77 -15.35
CA LYS A 600 -9.45 21.64 -15.93
C LYS A 600 -10.78 21.61 -15.15
N LEU A 601 -11.41 22.76 -14.95
CA LEU A 601 -12.79 22.88 -14.45
C LEU A 601 -13.61 23.80 -15.36
N SER A 602 -14.61 23.23 -16.04
CA SER A 602 -15.51 23.93 -16.95
C SER A 602 -16.96 23.81 -16.52
N SER A 603 -17.71 24.92 -16.60
CA SER A 603 -19.16 24.98 -16.41
C SER A 603 -19.77 25.97 -17.40
N SER A 604 -20.93 25.63 -17.98
CA SER A 604 -21.68 26.54 -18.86
C SER A 604 -23.13 26.63 -18.42
N ASN A 605 -23.68 27.85 -18.41
CA ASN A 605 -25.08 28.15 -18.14
C ASN A 605 -25.62 27.53 -16.83
N SER A 606 -24.79 27.50 -15.77
CA SER A 606 -25.23 26.99 -14.47
C SER A 606 -26.36 27.85 -13.90
N PRO A 607 -27.46 27.25 -13.41
CA PRO A 607 -28.57 27.98 -12.79
C PRO A 607 -28.20 28.59 -11.43
N THR A 608 -27.04 28.22 -10.87
CA THR A 608 -26.49 28.76 -9.63
C THR A 608 -25.08 29.30 -9.89
N HIS A 609 -24.06 28.58 -9.42
CA HIS A 609 -22.65 28.92 -9.56
C HIS A 609 -21.98 28.04 -10.61
N GLY A 610 -20.94 28.54 -11.28
CA GLY A 610 -20.10 27.69 -12.14
C GLY A 610 -19.24 26.70 -11.35
N LEU A 611 -18.79 27.11 -10.16
CA LEU A 611 -18.09 26.29 -9.18
C LEU A 611 -18.58 26.72 -7.78
N ASN A 612 -19.07 25.78 -6.98
CA ASN A 612 -19.59 26.04 -5.65
C ASN A 612 -18.84 25.26 -4.57
N LEU A 613 -18.17 25.97 -3.67
CA LEU A 613 -17.55 25.44 -2.46
C LEU A 613 -18.17 26.11 -1.23
N THR A 614 -18.85 25.34 -0.39
CA THR A 614 -19.49 25.85 0.81
C THR A 614 -18.99 25.12 2.06
N ASN A 615 -18.46 25.85 3.04
CA ASN A 615 -17.93 25.26 4.28
C ASN A 615 -16.89 24.15 4.01
N THR A 616 -16.05 24.30 2.98
CA THR A 616 -14.97 23.36 2.67
C THR A 616 -13.65 23.82 3.27
N GLN A 617 -12.70 22.90 3.43
CA GLN A 617 -11.36 23.15 3.99
C GLN A 617 -10.28 22.58 3.06
N GLY A 618 -9.01 22.69 3.46
CA GLY A 618 -7.88 22.14 2.71
C GLY A 618 -7.51 23.01 1.51
N SER A 619 -7.16 22.40 0.38
CA SER A 619 -6.70 23.09 -0.82
C SER A 619 -7.32 22.54 -2.11
N LEU A 620 -7.67 23.46 -3.01
CA LEU A 620 -8.02 23.19 -4.40
C LEU A 620 -7.09 23.97 -5.33
N SER A 621 -6.54 23.29 -6.35
CA SER A 621 -5.76 23.92 -7.42
C SER A 621 -6.29 23.50 -8.78
N VAL A 622 -6.39 24.47 -9.69
CA VAL A 622 -6.55 24.25 -11.12
C VAL A 622 -5.26 24.62 -11.82
N THR A 623 -4.65 23.68 -12.55
CA THR A 623 -3.32 23.88 -13.12
C THR A 623 -3.33 24.48 -14.52
N GLY A 624 -4.30 24.08 -15.35
CA GLY A 624 -4.21 24.29 -16.80
C GLY A 624 -3.01 23.56 -17.43
N ASP A 625 -2.66 23.96 -18.65
CA ASP A 625 -1.49 23.49 -19.41
C ASP A 625 -0.19 24.27 -19.11
N GLY A 626 -0.29 25.37 -18.36
CA GLY A 626 0.86 26.22 -18.03
C GLY A 626 1.22 27.27 -19.08
N SER A 627 0.47 27.39 -20.19
CA SER A 627 0.82 28.31 -21.29
C SER A 627 -0.36 29.02 -21.95
N THR A 628 -1.56 28.46 -21.91
CA THR A 628 -2.70 28.92 -22.71
C THR A 628 -3.84 29.38 -21.82
N ALA A 629 -4.30 30.63 -21.97
CA ALA A 629 -5.48 31.11 -21.24
C ALA A 629 -6.73 30.26 -21.58
N GLY A 630 -7.48 29.86 -20.56
CA GLY A 630 -8.63 28.97 -20.67
C GLY A 630 -8.30 27.47 -20.63
N SER A 631 -7.02 27.08 -20.61
CA SER A 631 -6.64 25.66 -20.48
C SER A 631 -7.01 25.06 -19.12
N GLY A 632 -7.04 25.88 -18.06
CA GLY A 632 -7.59 25.53 -16.75
C GLY A 632 -9.12 25.38 -16.75
N GLY A 633 -9.78 25.79 -17.83
CA GLY A 633 -11.22 25.62 -18.03
C GLY A 633 -11.96 26.93 -18.18
N THR A 634 -13.24 26.77 -18.51
CA THR A 634 -14.15 27.86 -18.86
C THR A 634 -15.40 27.79 -17.99
N ILE A 635 -15.64 28.85 -17.23
CA ILE A 635 -16.90 29.09 -16.51
C ILE A 635 -17.64 30.19 -17.26
N SER A 636 -18.81 29.89 -17.82
CA SER A 636 -19.59 30.86 -18.59
C SER A 636 -21.07 30.88 -18.23
N GLY A 637 -21.65 32.08 -18.13
CA GLY A 637 -23.09 32.27 -18.04
C GLY A 637 -23.75 31.77 -16.75
N ALA A 638 -23.01 31.69 -15.64
CA ALA A 638 -23.59 31.35 -14.34
C ALA A 638 -24.64 32.39 -13.91
N LEU A 639 -25.81 31.97 -13.45
CA LEU A 639 -26.88 32.87 -12.99
C LEU A 639 -26.59 33.53 -11.64
N GLN A 640 -25.53 33.12 -10.94
CA GLN A 640 -25.01 33.78 -9.75
C GLN A 640 -23.50 34.09 -9.94
N ASN A 641 -22.65 33.65 -9.02
CA ASN A 641 -21.20 33.79 -9.14
C ASN A 641 -20.60 32.75 -10.09
N GLY A 642 -19.56 33.09 -10.84
CA GLY A 642 -18.79 32.12 -11.62
C GLY A 642 -18.14 31.09 -10.69
N VAL A 643 -17.32 31.56 -9.76
CA VAL A 643 -16.73 30.78 -8.68
C VAL A 643 -17.26 31.32 -7.36
N ASN A 644 -17.83 30.44 -6.54
CA ASN A 644 -18.33 30.74 -5.21
C ASN A 644 -17.55 29.94 -4.18
N VAL A 645 -16.87 30.64 -3.27
CA VAL A 645 -16.25 30.06 -2.08
C VAL A 645 -16.80 30.80 -0.87
N THR A 646 -17.65 30.13 -0.10
CA THR A 646 -18.21 30.69 1.12
C THR A 646 -18.04 29.72 2.27
N SER A 647 -17.82 30.24 3.47
CA SER A 647 -17.76 29.42 4.67
C SER A 647 -18.45 30.12 5.84
N THR A 648 -18.94 29.35 6.80
CA THR A 648 -19.38 29.79 8.14
C THR A 648 -18.36 29.44 9.23
N GLY A 649 -17.29 28.72 8.87
CA GLY A 649 -16.18 28.32 9.74
C GLY A 649 -14.86 28.38 8.98
N ALA A 650 -14.19 27.24 8.82
CA ALA A 650 -12.94 27.12 8.08
C ALA A 650 -13.15 27.22 6.54
N ALA A 651 -12.21 27.84 5.82
CA ALA A 651 -12.28 28.06 4.38
C ALA A 651 -11.07 27.41 3.67
N PRO A 652 -11.19 27.01 2.39
CA PRO A 652 -10.12 26.31 1.67
C PRO A 652 -9.14 27.30 1.04
N SER A 653 -7.88 26.92 0.86
CA SER A 653 -7.00 27.60 -0.09
C SER A 653 -7.39 27.25 -1.53
N VAL A 654 -7.46 28.23 -2.42
CA VAL A 654 -7.93 28.07 -3.80
C VAL A 654 -6.97 28.72 -4.78
N ALA A 655 -6.46 27.95 -5.74
CA ALA A 655 -5.65 28.44 -6.85
C ALA A 655 -6.35 28.19 -8.20
N LEU A 656 -6.60 29.27 -8.94
CA LEU A 656 -7.24 29.25 -10.25
C LEU A 656 -6.25 29.76 -11.30
N ASN A 657 -5.64 28.86 -12.05
CA ASN A 657 -4.68 29.22 -13.09
C ASN A 657 -5.27 28.98 -14.47
N TRP A 658 -5.01 29.90 -15.40
CA TRP A 658 -5.38 29.76 -16.81
C TRP A 658 -6.89 29.55 -17.05
N MET A 659 -7.73 30.22 -16.26
CA MET A 659 -9.19 30.14 -16.37
C MET A 659 -9.75 31.15 -17.38
N ASN A 660 -10.89 30.82 -17.99
CA ASN A 660 -11.78 31.79 -18.61
C ASN A 660 -13.08 31.88 -17.79
N ILE A 661 -13.39 33.04 -17.20
CA ILE A 661 -14.57 33.24 -16.36
C ILE A 661 -15.41 34.39 -16.91
N SER A 662 -16.57 34.08 -17.49
CA SER A 662 -17.35 35.10 -18.19
C SER A 662 -18.86 35.05 -17.98
N GLY A 663 -19.52 36.21 -18.16
CA GLY A 663 -20.97 36.27 -18.23
C GLY A 663 -21.71 35.94 -16.94
N SER A 664 -21.02 35.87 -15.78
CA SER A 664 -21.67 35.61 -14.49
C SER A 664 -22.61 36.75 -14.13
N LYS A 665 -23.80 36.44 -13.62
CA LYS A 665 -24.81 37.45 -13.26
C LYS A 665 -24.54 38.18 -11.94
N ASN A 666 -23.54 37.73 -11.19
CA ASN A 666 -23.01 38.46 -10.04
C ASN A 666 -21.48 38.62 -10.15
N TYR A 667 -20.69 37.92 -9.32
CA TYR A 667 -19.22 38.02 -9.35
C TYR A 667 -18.61 36.96 -10.28
N GLY A 668 -17.47 37.27 -10.92
CA GLY A 668 -16.65 36.25 -11.58
C GLY A 668 -16.11 35.26 -10.55
N VAL A 669 -15.41 35.78 -9.54
CA VAL A 669 -14.93 35.04 -8.37
C VAL A 669 -15.39 35.74 -7.10
N LEU A 670 -16.12 35.03 -6.25
CA LEU A 670 -16.42 35.42 -4.88
C LEU A 670 -15.69 34.48 -3.92
N TYR A 671 -14.86 35.05 -3.04
CA TYR A 671 -14.21 34.31 -1.96
C TYR A 671 -14.49 35.01 -0.63
N THR A 672 -15.22 34.33 0.26
CA THR A 672 -15.66 34.89 1.55
C THR A 672 -15.12 34.06 2.71
N VAL A 673 -14.36 34.72 3.60
CA VAL A 673 -13.94 34.18 4.89
C VAL A 673 -14.75 34.88 5.98
N PRO A 674 -15.57 34.15 6.76
CA PRO A 674 -16.39 34.75 7.81
C PRO A 674 -15.51 35.18 8.99
N SER A 675 -16.00 36.14 9.78
CA SER A 675 -15.30 36.62 10.98
C SER A 675 -15.04 35.56 12.05
N ALA A 676 -15.84 34.50 12.07
CA ALA A 676 -15.68 33.36 12.96
C ALA A 676 -14.55 32.40 12.55
N SER A 677 -13.96 32.54 11.36
CA SER A 677 -12.90 31.64 10.90
C SER A 677 -11.59 31.88 11.64
N SER A 678 -10.85 30.82 11.94
CA SER A 678 -9.47 30.88 12.44
C SER A 678 -8.46 30.28 11.45
N SER A 679 -8.94 29.79 10.30
CA SER A 679 -8.10 29.14 9.30
C SER A 679 -7.23 30.14 8.57
N SER A 680 -5.96 29.77 8.34
CA SER A 680 -5.15 30.47 7.35
C SER A 680 -5.59 30.03 5.95
N THR A 681 -5.72 31.00 5.04
CA THR A 681 -6.18 30.76 3.68
C THR A 681 -5.30 31.46 2.66
N ALA A 682 -5.23 30.87 1.46
CA ALA A 682 -4.57 31.46 0.32
C ALA A 682 -5.48 31.42 -0.91
N VAL A 683 -5.62 32.54 -1.62
CA VAL A 683 -6.39 32.62 -2.87
C VAL A 683 -5.49 33.11 -3.99
N SER A 684 -5.44 32.40 -5.11
CA SER A 684 -4.79 32.91 -6.31
C SER A 684 -5.66 32.80 -7.55
N VAL A 685 -5.59 33.85 -8.37
CA VAL A 685 -6.10 33.85 -9.75
C VAL A 685 -4.96 34.33 -10.63
N SER A 686 -4.47 33.45 -11.50
CA SER A 686 -3.27 33.71 -12.30
C SER A 686 -3.50 33.43 -13.76
N ASN A 687 -2.95 34.29 -14.63
CA ASN A 687 -2.94 34.11 -16.09
C ASN A 687 -4.32 33.81 -16.67
N SER A 688 -5.37 34.37 -16.07
CA SER A 688 -6.77 34.07 -16.39
C SER A 688 -7.44 35.23 -17.10
N VAL A 689 -8.49 34.94 -17.85
CA VAL A 689 -9.35 35.94 -18.50
C VAL A 689 -10.69 35.97 -17.76
N LEU A 690 -11.07 37.15 -17.27
CA LEU A 690 -12.36 37.39 -16.63
C LEU A 690 -13.10 38.46 -17.42
N SER A 691 -14.23 38.12 -18.04
CA SER A 691 -14.93 39.06 -18.93
C SER A 691 -16.42 39.16 -18.68
N ASP A 692 -17.01 40.35 -18.86
CA ASP A 692 -18.46 40.58 -18.84
C ASP A 692 -19.20 39.96 -17.63
N ASN A 693 -18.59 40.04 -16.45
CA ASN A 693 -19.23 39.64 -15.19
C ASN A 693 -19.98 40.86 -14.62
N THR A 694 -21.20 40.65 -14.14
CA THR A 694 -22.15 41.76 -13.90
C THR A 694 -21.75 42.69 -12.75
N ASN A 695 -21.04 42.21 -11.72
CA ASN A 695 -20.67 43.01 -10.55
C ASN A 695 -19.15 43.28 -10.44
N LEU A 696 -18.37 42.31 -9.96
CA LEU A 696 -16.90 42.39 -9.97
C LEU A 696 -16.34 41.15 -10.66
N HIS A 697 -15.17 41.28 -11.29
CA HIS A 697 -14.44 40.09 -11.76
C HIS A 697 -13.94 39.27 -10.57
N VAL A 698 -13.42 39.94 -9.53
CA VAL A 698 -12.95 39.30 -8.30
C VAL A 698 -13.39 40.13 -7.08
N LEU A 699 -14.07 39.46 -6.14
CA LEU A 699 -14.35 39.97 -4.80
C LEU A 699 -13.73 39.02 -3.77
N LEU A 700 -12.79 39.54 -2.98
CA LEU A 700 -12.24 38.88 -1.81
C LEU A 700 -12.81 39.56 -0.55
N ASP A 701 -13.60 38.83 0.22
CA ASP A 701 -14.20 39.32 1.45
C ASP A 701 -13.64 38.56 2.66
N LEU A 702 -12.67 39.16 3.36
CA LEU A 702 -11.74 38.46 4.26
C LEU A 702 -11.93 38.92 5.72
N GLY A 703 -12.71 38.20 6.52
CA GLY A 703 -13.05 38.59 7.89
C GLY A 703 -12.48 37.77 9.04
N GLY A 704 -11.99 36.55 8.81
CA GLY A 704 -11.67 35.60 9.88
C GLY A 704 -10.23 35.62 10.40
N SER A 705 -10.05 35.54 11.72
CA SER A 705 -8.81 35.71 12.50
C SER A 705 -7.53 34.98 12.05
N GLY A 706 -7.58 34.06 11.08
CA GLY A 706 -6.40 33.44 10.48
C GLY A 706 -5.73 34.35 9.43
N ALA A 707 -4.48 34.06 9.09
CA ALA A 707 -3.77 34.80 8.04
C ALA A 707 -4.38 34.52 6.66
N ALA A 708 -4.68 35.59 5.91
CA ALA A 708 -5.26 35.48 4.57
C ALA A 708 -4.31 36.06 3.52
N ASN A 709 -3.84 35.21 2.61
CA ASN A 709 -2.94 35.60 1.54
C ASN A 709 -3.68 35.61 0.20
N PHE A 710 -3.40 36.59 -0.67
CA PHE A 710 -3.94 36.59 -2.03
C PHE A 710 -2.94 36.96 -3.10
N THR A 711 -3.03 36.32 -4.27
CA THR A 711 -2.20 36.63 -5.44
C THR A 711 -3.07 36.73 -6.68
N LEU A 712 -3.05 37.88 -7.34
CA LEU A 712 -3.80 38.14 -8.56
C LEU A 712 -2.81 38.62 -9.61
N THR A 713 -2.38 37.74 -10.51
CA THR A 713 -1.27 38.04 -11.41
C THR A 713 -1.52 37.67 -12.87
N GLY A 714 -1.07 38.52 -13.79
CA GLY A 714 -1.10 38.22 -15.22
C GLY A 714 -2.52 38.06 -15.79
N ASN A 715 -3.56 38.55 -15.10
CA ASN A 715 -4.94 38.36 -15.54
C ASN A 715 -5.36 39.45 -16.52
N THR A 716 -6.26 39.10 -17.43
CA THR A 716 -6.99 40.06 -18.28
C THR A 716 -8.43 40.17 -17.79
N MET A 717 -8.83 41.36 -17.39
CA MET A 717 -10.15 41.67 -16.84
C MET A 717 -10.84 42.70 -17.74
N SER A 718 -11.98 42.35 -18.34
CA SER A 718 -12.66 43.24 -19.28
C SER A 718 -14.18 43.24 -19.14
N ASN A 719 -14.81 44.41 -19.27
CA ASN A 719 -16.27 44.47 -19.34
C ASN A 719 -16.75 45.50 -20.37
N PRO A 720 -16.57 45.25 -21.67
CA PRO A 720 -16.96 46.20 -22.72
C PRO A 720 -18.48 46.30 -22.92
N THR A 721 -19.27 45.29 -22.52
CA THR A 721 -20.67 45.17 -22.97
C THR A 721 -21.74 45.19 -21.87
N THR A 722 -21.39 45.02 -20.58
CA THR A 722 -22.38 44.93 -19.48
C THR A 722 -22.00 45.76 -18.25
N GLY A 723 -23.00 46.26 -17.50
CA GLY A 723 -22.90 46.51 -16.05
C GLY A 723 -22.12 47.71 -15.50
N THR A 724 -22.47 48.09 -14.27
CA THR A 724 -21.85 49.12 -13.39
C THR A 724 -20.56 48.63 -12.71
N SER A 725 -19.86 47.68 -13.34
CA SER A 725 -18.95 46.73 -12.69
C SER A 725 -17.52 47.24 -12.50
N GLY A 726 -16.94 46.99 -11.32
CA GLY A 726 -15.49 47.13 -11.07
C GLY A 726 -14.72 45.86 -11.44
N ALA A 727 -13.38 45.90 -11.37
CA ALA A 727 -12.57 44.71 -11.65
C ALA A 727 -12.27 43.90 -10.40
N LEU A 728 -11.50 44.47 -9.48
CA LEU A 728 -11.03 43.79 -8.28
C LEU A 728 -11.39 44.58 -7.03
N GLN A 729 -11.94 43.90 -6.03
CA GLN A 729 -12.11 44.44 -4.70
C GLN A 729 -11.64 43.45 -3.63
N VAL A 730 -10.86 43.96 -2.67
CA VAL A 730 -10.44 43.25 -1.46
C VAL A 730 -10.99 43.98 -0.24
N ASN A 731 -11.81 43.29 0.55
CA ASN A 731 -12.30 43.78 1.83
C ASN A 731 -11.57 43.04 2.96
N ALA A 732 -10.64 43.71 3.62
CA ALA A 732 -10.02 43.23 4.84
C ALA A 732 -10.90 43.61 6.05
N LYS A 733 -11.72 42.66 6.50
CA LYS A 733 -12.67 42.77 7.63
C LYS A 733 -12.14 42.17 8.93
N GLN A 734 -10.85 41.86 8.96
CA GLN A 734 -10.19 41.11 10.02
C GLN A 734 -10.21 41.80 11.40
N PRO A 735 -10.24 41.06 12.52
CA PRO A 735 -10.05 41.62 13.88
C PRO A 735 -8.58 41.96 14.16
N VAL A 736 -8.31 42.60 15.32
CA VAL A 736 -7.02 43.23 15.71
C VAL A 736 -5.79 42.33 15.60
N SER A 737 -5.93 41.00 15.64
CA SER A 737 -4.82 40.03 15.65
C SER A 737 -4.50 39.38 14.30
N ALA A 738 -5.23 39.72 13.23
CA ALA A 738 -5.14 39.00 11.96
C ALA A 738 -4.63 39.87 10.80
N THR A 739 -3.82 39.27 9.93
CA THR A 739 -3.18 39.91 8.79
C THR A 739 -3.75 39.44 7.46
N VAL A 740 -4.07 40.39 6.59
CA VAL A 740 -4.28 40.16 5.17
C VAL A 740 -3.03 40.57 4.42
N GLN A 741 -2.48 39.72 3.57
CA GLN A 741 -1.36 40.10 2.70
C GLN A 741 -1.70 39.77 1.24
N GLY A 742 -1.32 40.60 0.29
CA GLY A 742 -1.55 40.24 -1.10
C GLY A 742 -0.76 41.00 -2.16
N ARG A 743 -0.67 40.35 -3.33
CA ARG A 743 -0.01 40.88 -4.52
C ARG A 743 -1.00 40.95 -5.68
N VAL A 744 -1.10 42.11 -6.31
CA VAL A 744 -1.87 42.32 -7.54
C VAL A 744 -0.89 42.83 -8.59
N THR A 745 -0.46 41.95 -9.49
CA THR A 745 0.67 42.23 -10.36
C THR A 745 0.43 41.94 -11.83
N ASN A 746 0.91 42.81 -12.71
CA ASN A 746 0.90 42.57 -14.17
C ASN A 746 -0.49 42.24 -14.75
N ASN A 747 -1.58 42.75 -14.14
CA ASN A 747 -2.93 42.55 -14.66
C ASN A 747 -3.26 43.63 -15.69
N THR A 748 -4.04 43.26 -16.70
CA THR A 748 -4.63 44.19 -17.67
C THR A 748 -6.13 44.32 -17.40
N ILE A 749 -6.59 45.51 -17.05
CA ILE A 749 -7.97 45.83 -16.70
C ILE A 749 -8.50 46.85 -17.71
N THR A 750 -9.63 46.55 -18.35
CA THR A 750 -10.34 47.46 -19.26
C THR A 750 -11.84 47.44 -18.94
N LEU A 751 -12.33 48.48 -18.28
CA LEU A 751 -13.73 48.56 -17.84
C LEU A 751 -14.63 49.29 -18.84
N ASN A 752 -15.94 49.30 -18.58
CA ASN A 752 -16.92 50.03 -19.38
C ASN A 752 -16.83 51.54 -19.10
N SER A 753 -16.69 52.35 -20.16
CA SER A 753 -16.64 53.81 -20.04
C SER A 753 -17.99 54.47 -19.67
N GLY A 754 -19.09 53.71 -19.63
CA GLY A 754 -20.40 54.17 -19.14
C GLY A 754 -20.72 53.76 -17.69
N SER A 755 -19.77 53.14 -16.98
CA SER A 755 -19.96 52.55 -15.65
C SER A 755 -19.36 53.38 -14.51
N PHE A 756 -19.71 53.07 -13.26
CA PHE A 756 -19.05 53.54 -12.02
C PHE A 756 -18.02 52.53 -11.47
N GLY A 757 -17.48 51.67 -12.34
CA GLY A 757 -16.53 50.63 -11.95
C GLY A 757 -15.19 51.18 -11.46
N THR A 758 -14.70 50.63 -10.35
CA THR A 758 -13.31 50.84 -9.90
C THR A 758 -12.41 49.74 -10.44
N GLY A 759 -11.19 50.08 -10.88
CA GLY A 759 -10.22 49.10 -11.36
C GLY A 759 -9.77 48.15 -10.24
N ILE A 760 -8.98 48.66 -9.29
CA ILE A 760 -8.51 47.91 -8.13
C ILE A 760 -8.91 48.64 -6.86
N ALA A 761 -9.65 47.97 -5.98
CA ALA A 761 -10.01 48.48 -4.66
C ALA A 761 -9.45 47.61 -3.54
N THR A 762 -8.88 48.23 -2.51
CA THR A 762 -8.54 47.55 -1.25
C THR A 762 -9.07 48.38 -0.09
N TYR A 763 -9.96 47.77 0.68
CA TYR A 763 -10.64 48.40 1.81
C TYR A 763 -10.34 47.65 3.10
N VAL A 764 -9.81 48.36 4.09
CA VAL A 764 -9.72 47.86 5.46
C VAL A 764 -10.93 48.39 6.23
N THR A 765 -11.79 47.47 6.63
CA THR A 765 -13.06 47.75 7.34
C THR A 765 -13.13 47.06 8.70
N GLY A 766 -12.20 46.12 8.98
CA GLY A 766 -11.98 45.55 10.29
C GLY A 766 -10.76 46.15 10.98
N ALA A 767 -10.57 45.79 12.25
CA ALA A 767 -9.52 46.33 13.13
C ALA A 767 -8.12 45.72 12.92
N GLY A 768 -7.97 44.76 11.99
CA GLY A 768 -6.72 44.09 11.66
C GLY A 768 -5.79 44.90 10.74
N HIS A 769 -4.75 44.23 10.25
CA HIS A 769 -3.71 44.81 9.39
C HIS A 769 -3.77 44.21 7.98
N ALA A 770 -3.67 45.04 6.96
CA ALA A 770 -3.55 44.61 5.57
C ALA A 770 -2.25 45.14 4.94
N THR A 771 -1.53 44.28 4.23
CA THR A 771 -0.35 44.65 3.43
C THR A 771 -0.56 44.29 1.97
N VAL A 772 -0.48 45.25 1.06
CA VAL A 772 -0.71 45.00 -0.37
C VAL A 772 0.39 45.55 -1.25
N GLN A 773 0.73 44.79 -2.29
CA GLN A 773 1.57 45.25 -3.39
C GLN A 773 0.74 45.29 -4.67
N LEU A 774 0.59 46.48 -5.23
CA LEU A 774 -0.04 46.69 -6.54
C LEU A 774 1.06 47.10 -7.52
N SER A 775 1.47 46.21 -8.43
CA SER A 775 2.60 46.49 -9.31
C SER A 775 2.42 46.11 -10.77
N GLY A 776 2.81 46.97 -11.71
CA GLY A 776 2.82 46.63 -13.14
C GLY A 776 1.43 46.45 -13.75
N ASN A 777 0.35 46.90 -13.08
CA ASN A 777 -1.00 46.75 -13.61
C ASN A 777 -1.30 47.84 -14.64
N ILE A 778 -2.06 47.49 -15.67
CA ILE A 778 -2.57 48.40 -16.70
C ILE A 778 -4.07 48.53 -16.50
N ILE A 779 -4.58 49.72 -16.22
CA ILE A 779 -5.99 50.01 -15.94
C ILE A 779 -6.49 51.07 -16.93
N LYS A 780 -7.52 50.72 -17.71
CA LYS A 780 -8.10 51.57 -18.75
C LYS A 780 -9.62 51.65 -18.64
N SER A 781 -10.20 52.75 -19.13
CA SER A 781 -11.65 52.93 -19.28
C SER A 781 -12.43 52.75 -17.97
N PHE A 782 -11.82 53.09 -16.83
CA PHE A 782 -12.44 52.94 -15.52
C PHE A 782 -13.50 54.02 -15.26
N GLY A 783 -14.44 53.68 -14.37
CA GLY A 783 -15.67 54.42 -14.15
C GLY A 783 -15.67 55.36 -12.94
N THR A 784 -15.04 54.98 -11.83
CA THR A 784 -14.94 55.86 -10.65
C THR A 784 -13.47 56.11 -10.29
N PHE A 785 -12.72 55.08 -9.91
CA PHE A 785 -11.28 55.20 -9.66
C PHE A 785 -10.51 54.13 -10.44
N GLY A 786 -9.28 54.44 -10.85
CA GLY A 786 -8.37 53.42 -11.35
C GLY A 786 -7.95 52.50 -10.20
N ILE A 787 -7.40 53.10 -9.15
CA ILE A 787 -7.06 52.42 -7.89
C ILE A 787 -7.72 53.17 -6.72
N ASP A 788 -8.31 52.44 -5.78
CA ASP A 788 -8.87 52.98 -4.55
C ASP A 788 -8.35 52.21 -3.32
N LEU A 789 -7.58 52.91 -2.48
CA LEU A 789 -7.04 52.38 -1.24
C LEU A 789 -7.64 53.15 -0.08
N ALA A 790 -8.40 52.46 0.77
CA ALA A 790 -9.06 53.12 1.88
C ALA A 790 -9.07 52.28 3.16
N THR A 791 -8.92 52.96 4.29
CA THR A 791 -9.40 52.46 5.58
C THR A 791 -10.75 53.12 5.85
N GLN A 792 -11.81 52.33 6.09
CA GLN A 792 -13.20 52.81 6.01
C GLN A 792 -14.02 52.69 7.30
N VAL A 793 -13.50 52.09 8.36
CA VAL A 793 -14.01 52.11 9.75
C VAL A 793 -13.03 51.29 10.60
N SER A 794 -12.99 51.54 11.92
CA SER A 794 -12.16 50.85 12.95
C SER A 794 -10.77 51.43 13.25
N SER A 795 -9.97 50.70 14.05
CA SER A 795 -8.56 50.93 14.34
C SER A 795 -7.60 50.18 13.39
N GLY A 796 -8.11 49.65 12.27
CA GLY A 796 -7.34 48.86 11.32
C GLY A 796 -6.32 49.65 10.51
N SER A 797 -5.41 48.94 9.85
CA SER A 797 -4.31 49.56 9.10
C SER A 797 -4.08 48.94 7.72
N LEU A 798 -3.68 49.77 6.76
CA LEU A 798 -3.32 49.38 5.40
C LEU A 798 -1.91 49.89 5.07
N ASP A 799 -0.99 48.97 4.78
CA ASP A 799 0.30 49.24 4.16
C ASP A 799 0.23 48.89 2.68
N ALA A 800 0.44 49.86 1.80
CA ALA A 800 0.34 49.68 0.36
C ALA A 800 1.61 50.12 -0.36
N THR A 801 2.20 49.22 -1.13
CA THR A 801 3.23 49.55 -2.14
C THR A 801 2.59 49.56 -3.52
N VAL A 802 2.58 50.72 -4.17
CA VAL A 802 1.96 50.92 -5.49
C VAL A 802 3.05 51.35 -6.45
N SER A 803 3.42 50.46 -7.38
CA SER A 803 4.59 50.68 -8.25
C SER A 803 4.36 50.35 -9.72
N ASN A 804 4.89 51.16 -10.64
CA ASN A 804 4.88 50.86 -12.07
C ASN A 804 3.48 50.57 -12.66
N ASN A 805 2.42 51.09 -12.07
CA ASN A 805 1.07 50.93 -12.62
C ASN A 805 0.79 52.01 -13.66
N VAL A 806 0.02 51.65 -14.69
CA VAL A 806 -0.46 52.57 -15.73
C VAL A 806 -1.98 52.67 -15.63
N ILE A 807 -2.47 53.84 -15.23
CA ILE A 807 -3.89 54.18 -15.11
C ILE A 807 -4.17 55.26 -16.14
N ALA A 808 -4.92 54.92 -17.19
CA ALA A 808 -5.10 55.79 -18.35
C ALA A 808 -6.51 55.67 -18.93
N LEU A 809 -6.83 56.55 -19.88
CA LEU A 809 -8.11 56.56 -20.60
C LEU A 809 -9.32 56.53 -19.64
N PRO A 810 -9.40 57.45 -18.67
CA PRO A 810 -10.54 57.53 -17.78
C PRO A 810 -11.84 57.68 -18.58
N SER A 811 -12.93 57.11 -18.07
CA SER A 811 -14.24 57.37 -18.65
C SER A 811 -14.72 58.80 -18.38
N ALA A 812 -15.78 59.24 -19.07
CA ALA A 812 -16.38 60.55 -18.78
C ALA A 812 -16.92 60.66 -17.34
N LEU A 813 -17.26 59.54 -16.70
CA LEU A 813 -17.76 59.47 -15.32
C LEU A 813 -16.65 59.27 -14.28
N ALA A 814 -15.42 59.00 -14.74
CA ALA A 814 -14.28 58.79 -13.86
C ALA A 814 -14.03 60.00 -12.95
N LEU A 815 -13.63 59.69 -11.72
CA LEU A 815 -13.14 60.64 -10.74
C LEU A 815 -11.61 60.74 -10.86
N GLU A 816 -10.89 60.38 -9.80
CA GLU A 816 -9.43 60.38 -9.77
C GLU A 816 -8.81 59.08 -10.27
N GLY A 817 -7.59 59.15 -10.80
CA GLY A 817 -6.83 57.96 -11.18
C GLY A 817 -6.56 57.06 -9.97
N MET A 818 -6.06 57.65 -8.89
CA MET A 818 -5.90 56.99 -7.59
C MET A 818 -6.58 57.77 -6.47
N ARG A 819 -7.34 57.06 -5.63
CA ARG A 819 -7.86 57.57 -4.36
C ARG A 819 -7.18 56.87 -3.20
N LEU A 820 -6.62 57.66 -2.28
CA LEU A 820 -5.87 57.19 -1.12
C LEU A 820 -6.43 57.82 0.16
N ASN A 821 -7.30 57.09 0.87
CA ASN A 821 -8.09 57.62 1.98
C ASN A 821 -7.79 56.94 3.32
N ALA A 822 -7.46 57.73 4.36
CA ALA A 822 -7.37 57.26 5.74
C ALA A 822 -8.63 57.66 6.54
N GLY A 823 -9.48 56.68 6.84
CA GLY A 823 -10.76 56.84 7.55
C GLY A 823 -11.93 57.19 6.64
N ASP A 824 -13.15 56.95 7.13
CA ASP A 824 -14.39 57.34 6.45
C ASP A 824 -14.99 58.65 7.01
N GLY A 825 -14.57 59.08 8.21
CA GLY A 825 -15.04 60.27 8.90
C GLY A 825 -15.96 59.98 10.08
N THR A 826 -16.11 58.72 10.47
CA THR A 826 -16.81 58.31 11.69
C THR A 826 -16.09 58.87 12.93
N ALA A 827 -16.85 59.30 13.93
CA ALA A 827 -16.26 59.86 15.15
C ALA A 827 -15.50 58.77 15.94
N GLY A 828 -14.27 59.07 16.38
CA GLY A 828 -13.44 58.15 17.16
C GLY A 828 -12.60 57.16 16.35
N GLU A 829 -12.54 57.31 15.01
CA GLU A 829 -11.64 56.51 14.18
C GLU A 829 -10.16 56.72 14.53
N SER A 830 -9.38 55.64 14.43
CA SER A 830 -7.93 55.62 14.66
C SER A 830 -7.18 54.79 13.62
N SER A 831 -7.80 54.56 12.46
CA SER A 831 -7.22 53.76 11.38
C SER A 831 -5.93 54.38 10.82
N ALA A 832 -5.10 53.57 10.17
CA ALA A 832 -3.84 54.02 9.60
C ALA A 832 -3.69 53.60 8.12
N LEU A 833 -3.28 54.54 7.27
CA LEU A 833 -2.89 54.25 5.89
C LEU A 833 -1.41 54.63 5.68
N CYS A 834 -0.61 53.67 5.21
CA CYS A 834 0.75 53.92 4.73
C CYS A 834 0.81 53.62 3.23
N VAL A 835 1.33 54.56 2.45
CA VAL A 835 1.49 54.39 1.00
C VAL A 835 2.93 54.65 0.57
N ASN A 836 3.47 53.73 -0.22
CA ASN A 836 4.73 53.85 -0.94
C ASN A 836 4.44 53.91 -2.46
N LEU A 837 4.63 55.07 -3.07
CA LEU A 837 4.36 55.34 -4.49
C LEU A 837 5.68 55.33 -5.28
N ILE A 838 5.77 54.50 -6.31
CA ILE A 838 7.00 54.36 -7.10
C ILE A 838 6.67 54.30 -8.60
N ALA A 839 7.05 55.32 -9.36
CA ALA A 839 7.03 55.29 -10.82
C ALA A 839 5.67 54.87 -11.44
N ASN A 840 4.56 55.39 -10.92
CA ASN A 840 3.24 55.14 -11.51
C ASN A 840 2.91 56.19 -12.57
N SER A 841 2.08 55.85 -13.56
CA SER A 841 1.42 56.81 -14.44
C SER A 841 -0.06 56.80 -14.11
N SER A 842 -0.58 57.88 -13.53
CA SER A 842 -1.97 57.93 -13.09
C SER A 842 -2.73 59.14 -13.60
N VAL A 843 -3.55 58.91 -14.61
CA VAL A 843 -4.41 59.92 -15.22
C VAL A 843 -5.84 59.78 -14.67
N GLY A 844 -6.32 60.81 -13.98
CA GLY A 844 -7.74 60.99 -13.65
C GLY A 844 -8.47 61.74 -14.76
N ASN A 845 -9.71 62.16 -14.52
CA ASN A 845 -10.49 62.96 -15.48
C ASN A 845 -10.02 64.44 -15.54
N GLU A 846 -8.74 64.61 -15.88
CA GLU A 846 -7.97 65.85 -15.97
C GLU A 846 -8.27 66.54 -17.30
N GLY A 847 -9.33 67.37 -17.34
CA GLY A 847 -9.68 68.08 -18.58
C GLY A 847 -11.06 68.71 -18.61
N VAL A 848 -11.96 68.37 -17.69
CA VAL A 848 -13.27 69.03 -17.59
C VAL A 848 -13.12 70.31 -16.74
N PRO A 849 -13.31 71.51 -17.32
CA PRO A 849 -13.17 72.76 -16.58
C PRO A 849 -14.11 72.80 -15.37
N GLY A 850 -13.56 73.11 -14.18
CA GLY A 850 -14.32 73.32 -12.94
C GLY A 850 -14.53 72.10 -12.02
N ASN A 851 -14.10 70.89 -12.40
CA ASN A 851 -14.30 69.69 -11.57
C ASN A 851 -13.17 69.42 -10.54
N GLY A 852 -11.95 69.95 -10.76
CA GLY A 852 -10.78 69.74 -9.91
C GLY A 852 -10.34 68.27 -9.76
N LEU A 853 -10.72 67.38 -10.69
CA LEU A 853 -10.33 65.96 -10.70
C LEU A 853 -8.90 65.80 -11.20
N VAL A 854 -8.18 64.81 -10.65
CA VAL A 854 -6.73 64.67 -10.80
C VAL A 854 -6.27 63.21 -10.79
N GLY A 855 -5.02 62.95 -11.15
CA GLY A 855 -4.37 61.65 -11.09
C GLY A 855 -4.32 61.05 -9.68
N TYR A 856 -4.19 61.89 -8.65
CA TYR A 856 -4.07 61.44 -7.26
C TYR A 856 -4.94 62.26 -6.31
N GLN A 857 -5.82 61.62 -5.56
CA GLN A 857 -6.49 62.20 -4.41
C GLN A 857 -5.93 61.61 -3.11
N ILE A 858 -5.59 62.48 -2.17
CA ILE A 858 -5.33 62.11 -0.78
C ILE A 858 -6.36 62.74 0.16
N ARG A 859 -6.81 61.93 1.13
CA ARG A 859 -7.63 62.39 2.24
C ARG A 859 -7.25 61.66 3.53
N GLN A 860 -7.06 62.44 4.59
CA GLN A 860 -7.00 61.99 5.96
C GLN A 860 -8.21 62.55 6.71
N ARG A 861 -8.91 61.68 7.44
CA ARG A 861 -10.01 62.05 8.33
C ARG A 861 -9.49 62.39 9.74
N PRO A 862 -10.23 63.20 10.52
CA PRO A 862 -9.83 63.48 11.90
C PRO A 862 -9.66 62.18 12.71
N GLY A 863 -8.60 62.09 13.51
CA GLY A 863 -8.30 60.91 14.34
C GLY A 863 -7.47 59.82 13.67
N THR A 864 -7.34 59.80 12.35
CA THR A 864 -6.62 58.76 11.61
C THR A 864 -5.14 59.09 11.35
N PHE A 865 -4.34 58.08 11.03
CA PHE A 865 -2.91 58.21 10.71
C PHE A 865 -2.66 58.05 9.21
N TYR A 866 -1.76 58.88 8.69
CA TYR A 866 -1.37 58.82 7.28
C TYR A 866 0.15 58.89 7.15
N LYS A 867 0.75 57.87 6.52
CA LYS A 867 2.19 57.80 6.23
C LYS A 867 2.43 57.77 4.72
N LEU A 868 3.35 58.61 4.26
CA LEU A 868 3.88 58.59 2.89
C LEU A 868 5.36 58.22 2.94
N GLN A 869 5.71 57.08 2.34
CA GLN A 869 7.08 56.60 2.40
C GLN A 869 8.03 57.50 1.63
N GLY A 870 9.11 57.95 2.28
CA GLY A 870 10.08 58.90 1.73
C GLY A 870 9.69 60.37 1.84
N TYR A 871 8.51 60.70 2.38
CA TYR A 871 8.11 62.10 2.60
C TYR A 871 8.80 62.71 3.82
N SER A 872 9.34 63.92 3.67
CA SER A 872 10.04 64.66 4.74
C SER A 872 9.54 66.10 4.93
N GLY A 873 8.43 66.47 4.28
CA GLY A 873 7.85 67.83 4.37
C GLY A 873 6.92 68.05 5.57
N GLY A 874 6.29 69.23 5.62
CA GLY A 874 5.38 69.61 6.70
C GLY A 874 4.07 68.80 6.73
N SER A 875 3.65 68.36 7.92
CA SER A 875 2.59 67.36 8.09
C SER A 875 1.16 67.79 7.70
N VAL A 876 0.93 69.09 7.51
CA VAL A 876 -0.34 69.68 7.05
C VAL A 876 -0.16 70.55 5.80
N ASP A 877 1.04 70.58 5.22
CA ASP A 877 1.34 71.36 4.02
C ASP A 877 0.84 70.63 2.78
N ALA A 878 -0.41 70.94 2.40
CA ALA A 878 -1.08 70.37 1.23
C ALA A 878 -0.27 70.53 -0.06
N THR A 879 0.47 71.64 -0.22
CA THR A 879 1.29 71.89 -1.41
C THR A 879 2.54 71.01 -1.42
N ALA A 880 3.24 70.89 -0.29
CA ALA A 880 4.40 70.00 -0.18
C ALA A 880 4.03 68.54 -0.39
N ILE A 881 2.90 68.09 0.19
CA ILE A 881 2.37 66.73 0.01
C ILE A 881 2.02 66.48 -1.47
N ALA A 882 1.28 67.39 -2.11
CA ALA A 882 0.94 67.27 -3.53
C ALA A 882 2.18 67.21 -4.43
N ASN A 883 3.19 68.06 -4.17
CA ASN A 883 4.44 68.07 -4.93
C ASN A 883 5.22 66.75 -4.80
N PHE A 884 5.29 66.20 -3.59
CA PHE A 884 5.93 64.91 -3.35
C PHE A 884 5.29 63.80 -4.20
N ILE A 885 3.96 63.68 -4.16
CA ILE A 885 3.21 62.67 -4.93
C ILE A 885 3.44 62.84 -6.42
N ARG A 886 3.29 64.06 -6.95
CA ARG A 886 3.53 64.34 -8.38
C ARG A 886 4.94 63.96 -8.83
N ASN A 887 5.92 64.03 -7.94
CA ASN A 887 7.29 63.64 -8.25
C ASN A 887 7.52 62.13 -8.28
N THR A 888 6.61 61.34 -7.69
CA THR A 888 6.60 59.87 -7.85
C THR A 888 5.92 59.40 -9.13
N ASP A 889 5.17 60.29 -9.80
CA ASP A 889 4.48 60.01 -11.05
C ASP A 889 5.40 60.21 -12.27
N ILE A 890 5.30 59.30 -13.25
CA ILE A 890 6.11 59.27 -14.47
C ILE A 890 5.33 59.69 -15.73
N THR A 891 4.06 60.08 -15.60
CA THR A 891 3.27 60.64 -16.71
C THR A 891 3.92 61.94 -17.21
N ASN A 892 3.82 62.22 -18.51
CA ASN A 892 4.32 63.46 -19.10
C ASN A 892 3.21 64.19 -19.88
N PRO A 893 2.76 65.38 -19.43
CA PRO A 893 3.14 66.06 -18.18
C PRO A 893 2.69 65.27 -16.93
N LYS A 894 3.37 65.51 -15.80
CA LYS A 894 3.02 64.87 -14.51
C LYS A 894 1.58 65.14 -14.14
N SER A 895 0.84 64.11 -13.76
CA SER A 895 -0.56 64.24 -13.36
C SER A 895 -0.72 65.05 -12.07
N GLY A 896 -1.90 65.62 -11.88
CA GLY A 896 -2.25 66.41 -10.71
C GLY A 896 -2.31 65.57 -9.42
N ALA A 897 -2.03 66.20 -8.29
CA ALA A 897 -2.29 65.64 -6.97
C ALA A 897 -3.10 66.62 -6.13
N ARG A 898 -4.23 66.14 -5.57
CA ARG A 898 -5.16 66.94 -4.76
C ARG A 898 -5.19 66.42 -3.34
N VAL A 899 -4.85 67.30 -2.40
CA VAL A 899 -4.94 67.06 -0.97
C VAL A 899 -6.23 67.67 -0.45
N ARG A 900 -7.17 66.85 0.05
CA ARG A 900 -8.47 67.36 0.56
C ARG A 900 -8.39 67.82 2.02
N THR A 901 -8.24 66.87 2.93
CA THR A 901 -8.13 67.13 4.38
C THR A 901 -6.91 66.37 4.88
N VAL A 902 -6.05 67.06 5.63
CA VAL A 902 -4.86 66.50 6.28
C VAL A 902 -4.72 67.11 7.66
N SER A 903 -4.36 66.30 8.64
CA SER A 903 -4.17 66.70 10.03
C SER A 903 -2.78 66.35 10.54
N ASN A 904 -2.20 65.24 10.08
CA ASN A 904 -0.86 64.81 10.45
C ASN A 904 -0.33 63.75 9.46
N VAL A 905 0.06 64.17 8.25
CA VAL A 905 0.77 63.30 7.30
C VAL A 905 2.24 63.24 7.71
N SER A 906 2.83 62.05 7.72
CA SER A 906 4.23 61.85 8.14
C SER A 906 5.02 60.97 7.17
N GLY A 907 6.35 61.07 7.24
CA GLY A 907 7.24 60.07 6.64
C GLY A 907 7.22 58.75 7.41
N GLY A 908 7.43 57.64 6.72
CA GLY A 908 7.58 56.32 7.36
C GLY A 908 7.92 55.22 6.37
N THR A 909 8.09 53.99 6.85
CA THR A 909 8.26 52.80 6.00
C THR A 909 6.96 52.01 6.00
N CYS A 910 6.44 51.70 4.82
CA CYS A 910 5.29 50.83 4.68
C CYS A 910 5.73 49.37 4.62
N ALA A 911 4.99 48.49 5.29
CA ALA A 911 5.23 47.06 5.20
C ALA A 911 4.98 46.54 3.77
N THR A 912 5.62 45.42 3.43
CA THR A 912 5.43 44.72 2.15
C THR A 912 4.99 43.28 2.38
N PRO A 913 4.21 42.67 1.47
CA PRO A 913 3.83 41.26 1.60
C PRO A 913 5.07 40.34 1.71
N THR A 914 5.07 39.40 2.66
CA THR A 914 6.23 38.57 3.05
C THR A 914 6.19 37.11 2.58
N PHE A 915 5.05 36.66 2.05
CA PHE A 915 4.81 35.27 1.64
C PHE A 915 5.19 35.00 0.18
#